data_AF-A0A182K2I9-F1
#
_entry.id   AF-A0A182K2I9-F1
#
_cell.length_a   1.000
_cell.length_b   1.000
_cell.length_c   1.000
_cell.angle_alpha   90.00
_cell.angle_beta   90.00
_cell.angle_gamma   90.00
#
_symmetry.space_group_name_H-M   'P 1'
#
loop_
_entity.id
_entity.type
_entity.pdbx_description
1 polymer ?
#
loop_
_entity_poly.entity_id
_entity_poly.type
_entity_poly.pdbx_seq_one_letter_code
_entity_poly.pdbx_strand_id
1 'polypeptide(L)'
;EAIEDSLQTIHDIATENLGALCLTKLYRPLKITLNPERYTGARQKADLAAVVLQDVGVSRHNGLLDALAKGLLSDAYVTSARILSINVTDGLLTNSVWWNKEPGGMGAPLRIEAEGIAIGTKPDPSYPWFEDETSSPGLRSPKFTPTPPDISYKGWWTYPYYSCGQKKWILSYSVAIPPMGRHGIRGFLSIDIDISDLQVNQCNNPNRFEILSYNQHLRQYYPFVRNLKLREDEQMRQIEAFHSSHKCHVHSMRCEYRPVVTSVISPASLTVGPNGTGPLVMAGTMNGSTGGGPSILLAGGTTLQTVVNGWTRGAYQCRCKDGFYSFRHPDGFNGSIMEVAYQEYRDNISTYYKEVFVCVRCAPGCATCTGPEPCLATYNWAFRTTLLTFSVMCAGFTVVLALYMYQHRKVKVFKVASPIFLTITLLGCAFMYLEMAAIFPILDTYSCIATKWTRHMGFCVTYTALLMKTWRVSLTYRVKSAHQVKLTDKQLLQWMVPILLVMFIYLGTWTLSAPPTAERIEDQYGLIFKQCSYNWWDHSLAIGEVLFLAWGIRVCYNVRNAESLYNEAKLISYAIYNIALVNTTMEEIQKLAAQIEFMKIVHMEMNNRHLKPKPGGYFTMKSPLGKSFGGTGGGVGSGSGSHRHKHTKEDSVKEHSGVTEDGHSGTNSCYSGTANSIG
;
A
#
# COMPACT_ATOMS: atom_id res chain seq x y z
N GLU A 1 -10.87 29.22 16.28
CA GLU A 1 -11.69 30.35 15.78
C GLU A 1 -10.96 31.21 14.76
N ALA A 2 -9.81 31.82 15.07
CA ALA A 2 -9.05 32.66 14.13
C ALA A 2 -8.70 31.99 12.78
N ILE A 3 -8.41 30.69 12.78
CA ILE A 3 -8.15 29.90 11.55
C ILE A 3 -9.42 29.81 10.68
N GLU A 4 -10.57 29.53 11.29
CA GLU A 4 -11.85 29.39 10.57
C GLU A 4 -12.30 30.74 9.99
N ASP A 5 -12.15 31.84 10.75
CA ASP A 5 -12.43 33.21 10.29
C ASP A 5 -11.53 33.61 9.10
N SER A 6 -10.26 33.21 9.16
CA SER A 6 -9.30 33.43 8.07
C SER A 6 -9.67 32.60 6.82
N LEU A 7 -10.07 31.33 7.00
CA LEU A 7 -10.54 30.47 5.90
C LEU A 7 -11.83 31.01 5.26
N GLN A 8 -12.75 31.56 6.05
CA GLN A 8 -13.95 32.21 5.53
C GLN A 8 -13.60 33.43 4.68
N THR A 9 -12.71 34.30 5.18
CA THR A 9 -12.23 35.47 4.43
C THR A 9 -11.58 35.06 3.10
N ILE A 10 -10.79 33.98 3.07
CA ILE A 10 -10.20 33.44 1.85
C ILE A 10 -11.27 32.94 0.87
N HIS A 11 -12.29 32.24 1.36
CA HIS A 11 -13.41 31.76 0.54
C HIS A 11 -14.20 32.91 -0.10
N ASP A 12 -14.50 33.95 0.67
CA ASP A 12 -15.27 35.12 0.21
C ASP A 12 -14.52 35.90 -0.89
N ILE A 13 -13.19 35.98 -0.79
CA ILE A 13 -12.33 36.60 -1.81
C ILE A 13 -12.24 35.73 -3.07
N ALA A 14 -12.10 34.42 -2.91
CA ALA A 14 -11.92 33.48 -4.02
C ALA A 14 -13.19 33.27 -4.87
N THR A 15 -14.39 33.45 -4.29
CA THR A 15 -15.69 33.27 -4.97
C THR A 15 -16.19 34.54 -5.68
N GLU A 16 -15.32 35.52 -5.92
CA GLU A 16 -15.58 36.78 -6.63
C GLU A 16 -16.69 37.67 -6.04
N ASN A 17 -17.03 37.48 -4.76
CA ASN A 17 -17.91 38.40 -4.02
C ASN A 17 -17.19 39.73 -3.63
N LEU A 18 -16.09 40.05 -4.32
CA LEU A 18 -15.21 41.20 -4.12
C LEU A 18 -15.95 42.54 -4.19
N GLY A 19 -17.01 42.60 -5.02
CA GLY A 19 -17.81 43.80 -5.26
C GLY A 19 -18.50 44.36 -4.02
N ALA A 20 -18.81 43.54 -3.00
CA ALA A 20 -19.34 44.03 -1.72
C ALA A 20 -18.26 44.17 -0.64
N LEU A 21 -17.22 43.33 -0.69
CA LEU A 21 -16.18 43.24 0.34
C LEU A 21 -15.14 44.37 0.29
N CYS A 22 -14.80 44.84 -0.91
CA CYS A 22 -13.80 45.89 -1.14
C CYS A 22 -14.38 47.32 -1.21
N LEU A 23 -15.70 47.49 -1.06
CA LEU A 23 -16.34 48.82 -1.04
C LEU A 23 -16.13 49.57 0.28
N THR A 24 -16.05 48.85 1.40
CA THR A 24 -16.02 49.45 2.76
C THR A 24 -14.65 49.41 3.42
N LYS A 25 -13.78 48.45 3.05
CA LYS A 25 -12.41 48.35 3.58
C LYS A 25 -11.45 48.00 2.45
N LEU A 26 -10.38 48.79 2.34
CA LEU A 26 -9.33 48.62 1.32
C LEU A 26 -8.40 47.41 1.58
N TYR A 27 -8.32 46.97 2.83
CA TYR A 27 -7.44 45.90 3.29
C TYR A 27 -8.17 44.89 4.18
N ARG A 28 -7.85 43.60 4.03
CA ARG A 28 -8.41 42.51 4.85
C ARG A 28 -7.27 41.64 5.42
N PRO A 29 -6.89 41.83 6.70
CA PRO A 29 -5.85 41.02 7.34
C PRO A 29 -6.38 39.67 7.80
N LEU A 30 -5.55 38.64 7.68
CA LEU A 30 -5.77 37.29 8.21
C LEU A 30 -5.01 37.14 9.52
N LYS A 31 -5.68 36.71 10.59
CA LYS A 31 -5.06 36.53 11.92
C LYS A 31 -4.27 35.22 12.01
N ILE A 32 -3.40 34.96 11.04
CA ILE A 32 -2.52 33.79 10.97
C ILE A 32 -1.07 34.23 10.79
N THR A 33 -0.15 33.55 11.48
CA THR A 33 1.29 33.79 11.34
C THR A 33 1.85 32.96 10.19
N LEU A 34 2.64 33.57 9.32
CA LEU A 34 3.41 32.87 8.29
C LEU A 34 4.86 32.67 8.75
N ASN A 35 5.52 31.61 8.27
CA ASN A 35 6.96 31.45 8.45
C ASN A 35 7.71 32.38 7.48
N PRO A 36 8.45 33.40 7.96
CA PRO A 36 9.14 34.36 7.11
C PRO A 36 10.49 33.87 6.57
N GLU A 37 10.91 32.62 6.83
CA GLU A 37 12.22 32.07 6.41
C GLU A 37 12.49 32.21 4.90
N ARG A 38 11.46 31.99 4.08
CA ARG A 38 11.53 32.15 2.61
C ARG A 38 11.92 33.57 2.19
N TYR A 39 11.59 34.57 2.99
CA TYR A 39 11.74 36.00 2.68
C TYR A 39 12.88 36.67 3.47
N THR A 40 13.78 35.86 4.05
CA THR A 40 14.92 36.34 4.84
C THR A 40 15.84 37.28 4.06
N GLY A 41 16.06 37.04 2.76
CA GLY A 41 16.86 37.91 1.90
C GLY A 41 16.26 39.32 1.76
N ALA A 42 14.95 39.40 1.50
CA ALA A 42 14.24 40.68 1.42
C ALA A 42 14.27 41.43 2.78
N ARG A 43 14.07 40.71 3.88
CA ARG A 43 14.17 41.26 5.24
C ARG A 43 15.56 41.82 5.53
N GLN A 44 16.62 41.05 5.26
CA GLN A 44 18.00 41.48 5.51
C GLN A 44 18.38 42.72 4.70
N LYS A 45 17.90 42.83 3.45
CA LYS A 45 18.06 44.03 2.62
C LYS A 45 17.35 45.24 3.24
N ALA A 46 16.13 45.08 3.75
CA ALA A 46 15.41 46.14 4.42
C ALA A 46 16.11 46.56 5.74
N ASP A 47 16.58 45.60 6.54
CA ASP A 47 17.33 45.87 7.77
C ASP A 47 18.64 46.63 7.48
N LEU A 48 19.35 46.28 6.40
CA LEU A 48 20.54 47.00 5.96
C LEU A 48 20.22 48.41 5.47
N ALA A 49 19.17 48.58 4.67
CA ALA A 49 18.72 49.90 4.21
C ALA A 49 18.32 50.81 5.38
N ALA A 50 17.65 50.26 6.40
CA ALA A 50 17.31 50.98 7.62
C ALA A 50 18.55 51.47 8.39
N VAL A 51 19.62 50.66 8.46
CA VAL A 51 20.90 51.07 9.08
C VAL A 51 21.58 52.18 8.30
N VAL A 52 21.64 52.06 6.97
CA VAL A 52 22.22 53.11 6.12
C VAL A 52 21.46 54.44 6.28
N LEU A 53 20.13 54.38 6.35
CA LEU A 53 19.29 55.55 6.56
C LEU A 53 19.44 56.14 7.97
N GLN A 54 19.68 55.29 8.97
CA GLN A 54 20.03 55.73 10.30
C GLN A 54 21.33 56.53 10.25
N ASP A 55 22.40 55.96 9.70
CA ASP A 55 23.76 56.55 9.71
C ASP A 55 23.88 57.83 8.87
N VAL A 56 23.23 57.88 7.71
CA VAL A 56 23.32 59.01 6.77
C VAL A 56 22.27 60.11 7.08
N GLY A 57 21.18 59.74 7.75
CA GLY A 57 20.08 60.64 8.08
C GLY A 57 18.98 60.65 7.01
N VAL A 58 17.77 60.29 7.45
CA VAL A 58 16.56 60.09 6.63
C VAL A 58 16.14 61.34 5.84
N SER A 59 16.47 62.54 6.31
CA SER A 59 16.02 63.81 5.73
C SER A 59 17.05 64.57 4.90
N ARG A 60 18.28 64.05 4.74
CA ARG A 60 19.40 64.82 4.15
C ARG A 60 19.41 64.81 2.62
N HIS A 61 18.98 63.72 1.98
CA HIS A 61 19.04 63.56 0.53
C HIS A 61 17.83 62.80 -0.05
N ASN A 62 16.96 63.50 -0.79
CA ASN A 62 15.82 62.88 -1.48
C ASN A 62 16.23 61.82 -2.51
N GLY A 63 17.37 62.04 -3.19
CA GLY A 63 17.89 61.08 -4.16
C GLY A 63 18.37 59.76 -3.53
N LEU A 64 18.82 59.79 -2.27
CA LEU A 64 19.23 58.57 -1.55
C LEU A 64 18.02 57.71 -1.20
N LEU A 65 16.93 58.33 -0.73
CA LEU A 65 15.67 57.62 -0.44
C LEU A 65 15.12 56.95 -1.71
N ASP A 66 15.19 57.65 -2.84
CA ASP A 66 14.75 57.14 -4.14
C ASP A 66 15.57 55.93 -4.60
N ALA A 67 16.91 56.05 -4.53
CA ALA A 67 17.82 54.98 -4.90
C ALA A 67 17.68 53.75 -4.00
N LEU A 68 17.52 53.95 -2.68
CA LEU A 68 17.35 52.84 -1.73
C LEU A 68 16.00 52.13 -1.91
N ALA A 69 14.90 52.89 -2.07
CA ALA A 69 13.59 52.30 -2.31
C ALA A 69 13.56 51.49 -3.63
N LYS A 70 14.15 52.01 -4.71
CA LYS A 70 14.32 51.26 -5.96
C LYS A 70 15.22 50.04 -5.79
N GLY A 71 16.30 50.17 -5.03
CA GLY A 71 17.23 49.07 -4.74
C GLY A 71 16.57 47.90 -4.02
N LEU A 72 15.60 48.16 -3.14
CA LEU A 72 14.83 47.12 -2.45
C LEU A 72 13.92 46.31 -3.39
N LEU A 73 13.45 46.92 -4.49
CA LEU A 73 12.64 46.23 -5.52
C LEU A 73 13.45 45.26 -6.40
N SER A 74 14.79 45.24 -6.26
CA SER A 74 15.66 44.28 -6.95
C SER A 74 15.43 42.84 -6.51
N ASP A 75 14.82 42.62 -5.33
CA ASP A 75 14.47 41.29 -4.86
C ASP A 75 13.33 40.69 -5.69
N ALA A 76 13.33 39.36 -5.82
CA ALA A 76 12.33 38.65 -6.62
C ALA A 76 10.93 38.76 -6.00
N TYR A 77 10.84 38.74 -4.66
CA TYR A 77 9.57 38.66 -3.94
C TYR A 77 9.01 40.04 -3.54
N VAL A 78 9.84 41.09 -3.54
CA VAL A 78 9.42 42.44 -3.17
C VAL A 78 8.67 43.09 -4.33
N THR A 79 7.45 43.57 -4.05
CA THR A 79 6.57 44.23 -5.01
C THR A 79 6.47 45.73 -4.81
N SER A 80 6.65 46.20 -3.58
CA SER A 80 6.51 47.60 -3.23
C SER A 80 7.47 47.94 -2.10
N ALA A 81 8.08 49.13 -2.17
CA ALA A 81 9.02 49.63 -1.17
C ALA A 81 8.73 51.10 -0.90
N ARG A 82 8.70 51.46 0.38
CA ARG A 82 8.32 52.80 0.83
C ARG A 82 9.17 53.26 2.00
N ILE A 83 9.55 54.52 1.97
CA ILE A 83 10.33 55.18 3.01
C ILE A 83 9.65 56.50 3.36
N LEU A 84 9.29 56.66 4.62
CA LEU A 84 8.66 57.86 5.17
C LEU A 84 9.62 58.55 6.12
N SER A 85 9.60 59.88 6.09
CA SER A 85 10.29 60.76 7.02
C SER A 85 9.23 61.49 7.83
N ILE A 86 9.22 61.31 9.14
CA ILE A 86 8.16 61.81 10.02
C ILE A 86 8.81 62.68 11.10
N ASN A 87 8.27 63.88 11.32
CA ASN A 87 8.73 64.73 12.41
C ASN A 87 8.22 64.17 13.76
N VAL A 88 9.11 63.96 14.72
CA VAL A 88 8.78 63.37 16.03
C VAL A 88 7.87 64.27 16.87
N THR A 89 7.91 65.59 16.70
CA THR A 89 7.09 66.54 17.50
C THR A 89 5.63 66.58 17.04
N ASP A 90 5.40 66.67 15.73
CA ASP A 90 4.06 66.93 15.18
C ASP A 90 3.44 65.69 14.50
N GLY A 91 4.22 64.62 14.31
CA GLY A 91 3.83 63.42 13.59
C GLY A 91 3.59 63.63 12.09
N LEU A 92 3.96 64.81 11.57
CA LEU A 92 3.75 65.19 10.17
C LEU A 92 4.83 64.59 9.27
N LEU A 93 4.40 64.16 8.08
CA LEU A 93 5.26 63.65 7.04
C LEU A 93 6.11 64.79 6.45
N THR A 94 7.43 64.73 6.60
CA THR A 94 8.37 65.70 6.02
C THR A 94 8.81 65.30 4.61
N ASN A 95 8.84 64.00 4.32
CA ASN A 95 9.22 63.45 3.03
C ASN A 95 8.70 62.01 2.88
N SER A 96 8.42 61.58 1.65
CA SER A 96 8.01 60.21 1.36
C SER A 96 8.43 59.76 -0.04
N VAL A 97 8.84 58.50 -0.09
CA VAL A 97 9.13 57.78 -1.33
C VAL A 97 8.34 56.48 -1.31
N TRP A 98 7.61 56.19 -2.38
CA TRP A 98 6.90 54.93 -2.57
C TRP A 98 7.05 54.47 -4.02
N TRP A 99 7.69 53.31 -4.19
CA TRP A 99 7.86 52.65 -5.48
C TRP A 99 7.16 51.29 -5.51
N ASN A 100 6.49 51.01 -6.63
CA ASN A 100 5.91 49.70 -6.94
C ASN A 100 6.61 49.09 -8.15
N LYS A 101 6.72 47.76 -8.16
CA LYS A 101 7.16 46.96 -9.29
C LYS A 101 6.00 46.83 -10.29
N GLU A 102 6.27 46.99 -11.58
CA GLU A 102 5.21 46.89 -12.60
C GLU A 102 4.63 45.47 -12.71
N PRO A 103 3.32 45.34 -12.99
CA PRO A 103 2.68 44.05 -13.24
C PRO A 103 3.20 43.45 -14.57
N GLY A 104 4.05 42.42 -14.47
CA GLY A 104 4.63 41.72 -15.64
C GLY A 104 6.16 41.62 -15.64
N GLY A 105 6.85 42.28 -14.70
CA GLY A 105 8.26 42.04 -14.40
C GLY A 105 9.31 42.54 -15.41
N MET A 106 8.90 43.14 -16.54
CA MET A 106 9.80 43.63 -17.59
C MET A 106 9.90 45.16 -17.73
N GLY A 107 9.17 45.94 -16.92
CA GLY A 107 9.20 47.41 -16.96
C GLY A 107 9.90 48.08 -15.78
N ALA A 108 10.13 49.39 -15.91
CA ALA A 108 10.74 50.20 -14.85
C ALA A 108 9.79 50.32 -13.64
N PRO A 109 10.30 50.38 -12.40
CA PRO A 109 9.45 50.58 -11.23
C PRO A 109 8.69 51.91 -11.34
N LEU A 110 7.44 51.94 -10.86
CA LEU A 110 6.55 53.11 -10.90
C LEU A 110 6.52 53.80 -9.53
N ARG A 111 6.65 55.13 -9.51
CA ARG A 111 6.45 55.94 -8.31
C ARG A 111 4.96 56.17 -8.10
N ILE A 112 4.46 55.90 -6.91
CA ILE A 112 3.05 56.11 -6.57
C ILE A 112 2.94 57.26 -5.57
N GLU A 113 2.05 58.20 -5.85
CA GLU A 113 1.59 59.20 -4.91
C GLU A 113 0.24 58.72 -4.37
N ALA A 114 0.20 58.35 -3.10
CA ALA A 114 -1.01 57.84 -2.46
C ALA A 114 -1.72 58.96 -1.70
N GLU A 115 -3.05 59.02 -1.80
CA GLU A 115 -3.88 60.08 -1.19
C GLU A 115 -3.69 60.21 0.33
N GLY A 116 -3.31 59.13 1.03
CA GLY A 116 -3.05 59.11 2.47
C GLY A 116 -1.60 59.39 2.90
N ILE A 117 -0.70 59.72 1.96
CA ILE A 117 0.73 59.97 2.19
C ILE A 117 1.14 61.23 1.44
N ALA A 118 0.67 62.38 1.95
CA ALA A 118 1.02 63.70 1.43
C ALA A 118 1.98 64.40 2.39
N ILE A 119 2.93 65.17 1.84
CA ILE A 119 3.87 65.97 2.65
C ILE A 119 3.06 66.99 3.46
N GLY A 120 3.28 67.04 4.76
CA GLY A 120 2.58 67.92 5.69
C GLY A 120 1.29 67.35 6.30
N THR A 121 0.89 66.11 5.98
CA THR A 121 -0.21 65.41 6.65
C THR A 121 0.32 64.26 7.54
N LYS A 122 -0.51 63.77 8.46
CA LYS A 122 -0.21 62.54 9.21
C LYS A 122 -0.55 61.33 8.34
N PRO A 123 0.30 60.29 8.29
CA PRO A 123 -0.01 59.07 7.54
C PRO A 123 -1.27 58.39 8.10
N ASP A 124 -2.12 57.89 7.22
CA ASP A 124 -3.37 57.23 7.62
C ASP A 124 -3.09 55.96 8.46
N PRO A 125 -3.61 55.87 9.70
CA PRO A 125 -3.46 54.67 10.53
C PRO A 125 -4.25 53.46 10.01
N SER A 126 -5.09 53.61 8.98
CA SER A 126 -5.82 52.48 8.36
C SER A 126 -4.89 51.50 7.62
N TYR A 127 -3.67 51.92 7.27
CA TYR A 127 -2.71 51.08 6.59
C TYR A 127 -2.24 49.90 7.47
N PRO A 128 -2.27 48.65 6.98
CA PRO A 128 -1.87 47.47 7.76
C PRO A 128 -0.39 47.47 8.19
N TRP A 129 0.46 48.15 7.42
CA TRP A 129 1.91 48.18 7.56
C TRP A 129 2.43 49.37 8.38
N PHE A 130 1.55 50.29 8.80
CA PHE A 130 1.91 51.50 9.54
C PHE A 130 1.16 51.57 10.89
N GLU A 131 1.88 52.03 11.92
CA GLU A 131 1.31 52.36 13.22
C GLU A 131 2.03 53.58 13.79
N ASP A 132 1.28 54.47 14.45
CA ASP A 132 1.85 55.62 15.15
C ASP A 132 2.29 55.21 16.57
N GLU A 133 3.52 55.54 16.95
CA GLU A 133 4.04 55.27 18.30
C GLU A 133 3.28 56.04 19.39
N THR A 134 2.63 57.16 19.06
CA THR A 134 1.79 57.90 20.03
C THR A 134 0.60 57.07 20.52
N SER A 135 0.13 56.14 19.70
CA SER A 135 -0.96 55.21 20.01
C SER A 135 -0.49 53.90 20.65
N SER A 136 0.75 53.48 20.38
CA SER A 136 1.32 52.24 20.91
C SER A 136 2.85 52.36 21.13
N PRO A 137 3.31 52.63 22.37
CA PRO A 137 4.74 52.72 22.65
C PRO A 137 5.43 51.38 22.38
N GLY A 138 6.41 51.40 21.49
CA GLY A 138 7.16 50.21 21.06
C GLY A 138 6.54 49.41 19.91
N LEU A 139 5.56 49.96 19.17
CA LEU A 139 4.96 49.38 17.95
C LEU A 139 4.44 47.93 18.11
N ARG A 140 4.17 47.47 19.34
CA ARG A 140 3.48 46.20 19.64
C ARG A 140 1.98 46.35 19.37
N SER A 141 1.64 46.58 18.11
CA SER A 141 0.28 46.78 17.66
C SER A 141 -0.36 45.46 17.25
N PRO A 142 -1.70 45.33 17.32
CA PRO A 142 -2.42 44.12 16.89
C PRO A 142 -2.34 43.87 15.38
N LYS A 143 -1.77 44.80 14.59
CA LYS A 143 -1.55 44.65 13.15
C LYS A 143 -0.29 43.83 12.83
N PHE A 144 0.64 43.74 13.78
CA PHE A 144 1.91 43.04 13.62
C PHE A 144 1.90 41.69 14.32
N THR A 145 2.56 40.72 13.69
CA THR A 145 2.78 39.39 14.25
C THR A 145 3.83 39.45 15.37
N PRO A 146 3.67 38.65 16.43
CA PRO A 146 4.70 38.53 17.45
C PRO A 146 5.94 37.86 16.86
N THR A 147 7.11 38.39 17.21
CA THR A 147 8.39 37.82 16.80
C THR A 147 8.57 36.42 17.40
N PRO A 148 8.99 35.40 16.63
CA PRO A 148 9.30 34.07 17.17
C PRO A 148 10.35 34.14 18.29
N PRO A 149 10.29 33.26 19.31
CA PRO A 149 11.17 33.34 20.48
C PRO A 149 12.67 33.15 20.15
N ASP A 150 12.98 32.47 19.05
CA ASP A 150 14.35 32.10 18.67
C ASP A 150 15.05 33.14 17.77
N ILE A 151 14.34 34.19 17.32
CA ILE A 151 14.86 35.15 16.34
C ILE A 151 14.53 36.58 16.77
N SER A 152 15.52 37.47 16.75
CA SER A 152 15.29 38.91 16.93
C SER A 152 15.34 39.63 15.57
N TYR A 153 14.27 40.38 15.26
CA TYR A 153 14.19 41.25 14.09
C TYR A 153 14.34 42.72 14.51
N LYS A 154 14.87 43.57 13.62
CA LYS A 154 14.91 45.03 13.83
C LYS A 154 13.53 45.68 13.63
N GLY A 155 12.68 45.06 12.82
CA GLY A 155 11.31 45.48 12.56
C GLY A 155 10.29 44.36 12.82
N TRP A 156 9.10 44.55 12.29
CA TRP A 156 7.96 43.67 12.51
C TRP A 156 7.31 43.23 11.19
N TRP A 157 6.86 41.98 11.17
CA TRP A 157 6.04 41.45 10.09
C TRP A 157 4.57 41.71 10.38
N THR A 158 3.83 42.16 9.37
CA THR A 158 2.37 42.27 9.43
C THR A 158 1.70 40.90 9.40
N TYR A 159 0.45 40.83 9.86
CA TYR A 159 -0.43 39.73 9.48
C TYR A 159 -0.67 39.77 7.95
N PRO A 160 -0.68 38.62 7.24
CA PRO A 160 -0.96 38.58 5.81
C PRO A 160 -2.28 39.26 5.51
N TYR A 161 -2.35 40.10 4.47
CA TYR A 161 -3.57 40.81 4.14
C TYR A 161 -3.83 40.84 2.64
N TYR A 162 -5.10 40.85 2.28
CA TYR A 162 -5.50 41.06 0.90
C TYR A 162 -5.61 42.56 0.61
N SER A 163 -4.97 43.01 -0.47
CA SER A 163 -5.03 44.38 -0.95
C SER A 163 -6.03 44.48 -2.10
N CYS A 164 -7.16 45.14 -1.88
CA CYS A 164 -8.20 45.30 -2.90
C CYS A 164 -7.72 46.09 -4.12
N GLY A 165 -6.84 47.08 -3.92
CA GLY A 165 -6.28 47.89 -5.01
C GLY A 165 -5.32 47.12 -5.91
N GLN A 166 -4.55 46.18 -5.35
CA GLN A 166 -3.57 45.38 -6.10
C GLN A 166 -4.10 43.99 -6.50
N LYS A 167 -5.27 43.59 -5.97
CA LYS A 167 -5.87 42.26 -6.10
C LYS A 167 -4.92 41.10 -5.76
N LYS A 168 -4.07 41.31 -4.75
CA LYS A 168 -3.00 40.39 -4.35
C LYS A 168 -2.97 40.19 -2.84
N TRP A 169 -2.49 39.02 -2.44
CA TRP A 169 -2.13 38.73 -1.05
C TRP A 169 -0.74 39.30 -0.78
N ILE A 170 -0.63 40.11 0.28
CA ILE A 170 0.58 40.85 0.63
C ILE A 170 0.99 40.51 2.05
N LEU A 171 2.30 40.37 2.24
CA LEU A 171 2.95 40.36 3.54
C LEU A 171 3.92 41.53 3.60
N SER A 172 3.77 42.43 4.57
CA SER A 172 4.66 43.59 4.71
C SER A 172 5.60 43.45 5.89
N TYR A 173 6.85 43.88 5.70
CA TYR A 173 7.85 44.04 6.77
C TYR A 173 8.11 45.52 6.98
N SER A 174 8.01 45.98 8.24
CA SER A 174 8.14 47.39 8.59
C SER A 174 9.21 47.59 9.66
N VAL A 175 10.11 48.54 9.44
CA VAL A 175 11.23 48.89 10.31
C VAL A 175 11.12 50.36 10.71
N ALA A 176 11.08 50.62 12.02
CA ALA A 176 11.18 51.97 12.55
C ALA A 176 12.67 52.36 12.66
N ILE A 177 13.03 53.52 12.10
CA ILE A 177 14.40 54.05 12.12
C ILE A 177 14.46 55.13 13.19
N PRO A 178 15.19 54.91 14.30
CA PRO A 178 15.25 55.87 15.39
C PRO A 178 15.94 57.16 14.96
N PRO A 179 15.57 58.32 15.54
CA PRO A 179 16.18 59.60 15.21
C PRO A 179 17.63 59.68 15.72
N MET A 180 18.49 60.41 15.01
CA MET A 180 19.91 60.64 15.35
C MET A 180 20.12 61.59 16.56
N GLY A 181 19.05 62.13 17.17
CA GLY A 181 19.10 63.10 18.28
C GLY A 181 17.76 63.33 18.98
N ARG A 182 17.72 64.17 20.03
CA ARG A 182 16.53 64.43 20.88
C ARG A 182 15.37 65.17 20.19
N HIS A 183 15.67 65.98 19.18
CA HIS A 183 14.71 66.57 18.25
C HIS A 183 15.15 66.19 16.85
N GLY A 184 14.51 65.18 16.28
CA GLY A 184 14.98 64.57 15.04
C GLY A 184 13.83 64.05 14.20
N ILE A 185 14.09 63.93 12.90
CA ILE A 185 13.18 63.28 11.96
C ILE A 185 13.36 61.77 12.11
N ARG A 186 12.24 61.07 12.31
CA ARG A 186 12.16 59.61 12.35
C ARG A 186 12.01 59.07 10.94
N GLY A 187 12.64 57.95 10.65
CA GLY A 187 12.39 57.21 9.42
C GLY A 187 11.45 56.03 9.66
N PHE A 188 10.66 55.71 8.65
CA PHE A 188 9.86 54.50 8.61
C PHE A 188 10.05 53.82 7.26
N LEU A 189 10.61 52.61 7.27
CA LEU A 189 10.83 51.82 6.06
C LEU A 189 9.84 50.66 6.05
N SER A 190 9.14 50.44 4.94
CA SER A 190 8.29 49.26 4.77
C SER A 190 8.45 48.67 3.37
N ILE A 191 8.42 47.34 3.29
CA ILE A 191 8.44 46.59 2.03
C ILE A 191 7.25 45.65 1.97
N ASP A 192 6.69 45.46 0.78
CA ASP A 192 5.59 44.55 0.49
C ASP A 192 6.09 43.35 -0.30
N ILE A 193 5.64 42.17 0.12
CA ILE A 193 5.98 40.89 -0.49
C ILE A 193 4.72 40.26 -1.07
N ASP A 194 4.78 39.82 -2.33
CA ASP A 194 3.71 39.04 -2.94
C ASP A 194 3.74 37.62 -2.39
N ILE A 195 2.65 37.20 -1.76
CA ILE A 195 2.47 35.86 -1.20
C ILE A 195 1.34 35.09 -1.91
N SER A 196 0.90 35.59 -3.08
CA SER A 196 -0.20 34.98 -3.83
C SER A 196 0.15 33.60 -4.39
N ASP A 197 1.44 33.22 -4.41
CA ASP A 197 1.96 31.91 -4.82
C ASP A 197 1.86 30.84 -3.73
N LEU A 198 1.57 31.23 -2.48
CA LEU A 198 1.40 30.32 -1.36
C LEU A 198 0.10 29.50 -1.46
N GLN A 199 0.13 28.33 -0.84
CA GLN A 199 -0.91 27.32 -0.92
C GLN A 199 -1.53 27.03 0.45
N VAL A 200 -2.86 27.09 0.50
CA VAL A 200 -3.67 26.77 1.67
C VAL A 200 -3.90 25.26 1.71
N ASN A 201 -3.00 24.55 2.41
CA ASN A 201 -3.17 23.13 2.66
C ASN A 201 -3.87 22.90 4.01
N GLN A 202 -5.10 22.38 3.98
CA GLN A 202 -5.85 22.06 5.19
C GLN A 202 -5.60 20.63 5.71
N CYS A 203 -4.95 19.78 4.91
CA CYS A 203 -4.58 18.42 5.28
C CYS A 203 -3.29 18.39 6.11
N ASN A 204 -3.17 17.43 7.03
CA ASN A 204 -1.92 17.22 7.74
C ASN A 204 -0.89 16.57 6.80
N ASN A 205 0.40 16.88 6.96
CA ASN A 205 1.47 16.24 6.22
C ASN A 205 2.02 15.05 7.04
N PRO A 206 1.55 13.80 6.84
CA PRO A 206 2.04 12.64 7.59
C PRO A 206 3.54 12.38 7.36
N ASN A 207 4.13 13.00 6.34
CA ASN A 207 5.51 12.76 5.93
C ASN A 207 6.58 13.34 6.87
N ARG A 208 6.25 14.11 7.91
CA ARG A 208 7.31 14.66 8.78
C ARG A 208 7.84 13.62 9.78
N PHE A 209 6.99 12.73 10.31
CA PHE A 209 7.41 11.75 11.33
C PHE A 209 7.52 10.31 10.81
N GLU A 210 6.63 9.86 9.92
CA GLU A 210 6.70 8.50 9.34
C GLU A 210 7.89 8.32 8.39
N ILE A 211 8.25 9.35 7.60
CA ILE A 211 9.43 9.31 6.73
C ILE A 211 10.72 9.29 7.56
N LEU A 212 10.76 9.98 8.71
CA LEU A 212 11.92 9.97 9.60
C LEU A 212 12.10 8.59 10.26
N SER A 213 11.02 7.97 10.75
CA SER A 213 11.10 6.62 11.36
C SER A 213 11.36 5.51 10.33
N TYR A 214 10.75 5.59 9.14
CA TYR A 214 10.93 4.62 8.05
C TYR A 214 12.35 4.68 7.46
N ASN A 215 12.90 5.87 7.22
CA ASN A 215 14.28 6.00 6.75
C ASN A 215 15.32 5.62 7.81
N GLN A 216 15.00 5.79 9.10
CA GLN A 216 15.88 5.34 10.18
C GLN A 216 15.96 3.82 10.24
N HIS A 217 14.84 3.11 10.05
CA HIS A 217 14.81 1.65 10.05
C HIS A 217 15.44 1.02 8.79
N LEU A 218 15.28 1.63 7.62
CA LEU A 218 15.90 1.17 6.37
C LEU A 218 17.41 1.44 6.29
N ARG A 219 17.92 2.50 6.95
CA ARG A 219 19.36 2.74 7.08
C ARG A 219 20.11 1.58 7.75
N GLN A 220 19.43 0.88 8.66
CA GLN A 220 20.01 -0.25 9.37
C GLN A 220 20.16 -1.49 8.48
N TYR A 221 19.40 -1.59 7.38
CA TYR A 221 19.38 -2.77 6.50
C TYR A 221 19.98 -2.51 5.11
N TYR A 222 19.94 -1.26 4.61
CA TYR A 222 20.47 -0.87 3.30
C TYR A 222 21.15 0.52 3.35
N PRO A 223 22.49 0.60 3.31
CA PRO A 223 23.21 1.87 3.43
C PRO A 223 23.07 2.82 2.21
N PHE A 224 22.37 2.40 1.14
CA PHE A 224 22.22 3.16 -0.10
C PHE A 224 20.84 3.85 -0.29
N VAL A 225 19.94 3.80 0.69
CA VAL A 225 18.63 4.47 0.56
C VAL A 225 18.84 5.99 0.48
N ARG A 226 18.66 6.53 -0.73
CA ARG A 226 18.69 7.96 -1.03
C ARG A 226 17.38 8.57 -0.52
N ASN A 227 17.44 9.61 0.32
CA ASN A 227 16.24 10.32 0.77
C ASN A 227 15.37 10.68 -0.45
N LEU A 228 14.11 10.25 -0.47
CA LEU A 228 13.10 10.93 -1.28
C LEU A 228 12.96 12.32 -0.66
N LYS A 229 13.79 13.26 -1.11
CA LYS A 229 13.68 14.66 -0.75
C LYS A 229 12.37 15.11 -1.40
N LEU A 230 11.26 15.09 -0.65
CA LEU A 230 10.11 15.94 -0.97
C LEU A 230 10.73 17.32 -1.28
N ARG A 231 10.44 17.91 -2.45
CA ARG A 231 11.03 19.20 -2.82
C ARG A 231 10.82 20.17 -1.65
N GLU A 232 11.90 20.58 -0.98
CA GLU A 232 11.85 21.58 0.10
C GLU A 232 11.10 22.84 -0.38
N ASP A 233 11.19 23.16 -1.67
CA ASP A 233 10.49 24.24 -2.35
C ASP A 233 8.96 24.13 -2.35
N GLU A 234 8.42 22.90 -2.28
CA GLU A 234 6.98 22.63 -2.27
C GLU A 234 6.42 22.70 -0.85
N GLN A 235 7.16 22.22 0.14
CA GLN A 235 6.81 22.39 1.56
C GLN A 235 6.82 23.88 1.96
N MET A 236 7.83 24.64 1.54
CA MET A 236 7.89 26.07 1.84
C MET A 236 6.79 26.90 1.13
N ARG A 237 6.04 26.33 0.17
CA ARG A 237 4.88 26.97 -0.47
C ARG A 237 3.59 26.75 0.31
N GLN A 238 3.54 25.80 1.23
CA GLN A 238 2.35 25.49 2.01
C GLN A 238 2.30 26.31 3.29
N ILE A 239 1.11 26.81 3.63
CA ILE A 239 0.87 27.57 4.86
C ILE A 239 0.55 26.58 5.99
N GLU A 240 1.54 26.33 6.86
CA GLU A 240 1.40 25.35 7.95
C GLU A 240 0.28 25.67 8.95
N ALA A 241 -0.10 26.95 9.08
CA ALA A 241 -1.14 27.41 9.99
C ALA A 241 -2.53 26.80 9.71
N PHE A 242 -2.77 26.32 8.49
CA PHE A 242 -4.04 25.69 8.12
C PHE A 242 -4.04 24.17 8.24
N HIS A 243 -2.91 23.53 8.54
CA HIS A 243 -2.85 22.08 8.67
C HIS A 243 -3.81 21.57 9.74
N SER A 244 -4.46 20.43 9.46
CA SER A 244 -5.44 19.79 10.35
C SER A 244 -6.73 20.59 10.58
N SER A 245 -7.02 21.61 9.75
CA SER A 245 -8.30 22.34 9.78
C SER A 245 -9.41 21.68 8.96
N HIS A 246 -9.11 20.60 8.22
CA HIS A 246 -10.07 19.89 7.38
C HIS A 246 -11.25 19.29 8.18
N LYS A 247 -12.38 19.09 7.50
CA LYS A 247 -13.61 18.54 8.12
C LYS A 247 -13.84 17.04 7.89
N CYS A 248 -12.84 16.30 7.36
CA CYS A 248 -12.92 14.84 7.21
C CYS A 248 -13.05 14.09 8.54
N HIS A 249 -13.76 12.95 8.56
CA HIS A 249 -13.87 12.09 9.75
C HIS A 249 -12.53 11.42 10.12
N VAL A 250 -12.03 11.70 11.31
CA VAL A 250 -10.69 11.28 11.77
C VAL A 250 -10.48 9.75 11.74
N HIS A 251 -11.52 8.96 12.07
CA HIS A 251 -11.38 7.50 12.18
C HIS A 251 -11.56 6.76 10.86
N SER A 252 -12.38 7.27 9.95
CA SER A 252 -12.80 6.55 8.74
C SER A 252 -12.26 7.17 7.44
N MET A 253 -11.73 8.39 7.48
CA MET A 253 -11.28 9.14 6.30
C MET A 253 -9.85 9.65 6.42
N ARG A 254 -9.21 9.85 5.26
CA ARG A 254 -7.91 10.48 5.05
C ARG A 254 -8.09 11.73 4.19
N CYS A 255 -7.42 12.81 4.58
CA CYS A 255 -7.40 14.07 3.83
C CYS A 255 -6.30 14.02 2.77
N GLU A 256 -6.64 14.30 1.50
CA GLU A 256 -5.72 14.45 0.38
C GLU A 256 -5.79 15.88 -0.14
N TYR A 257 -4.68 16.62 -0.11
CA TYR A 257 -4.63 18.00 -0.61
C TYR A 257 -4.70 18.00 -2.15
N ARG A 258 -5.57 18.84 -2.72
CA ARG A 258 -5.74 18.98 -4.17
C ARG A 258 -5.67 20.45 -4.57
N PRO A 259 -4.50 20.92 -5.07
CA PRO A 259 -4.38 22.31 -5.50
C PRO A 259 -5.33 22.58 -6.67
N VAL A 260 -5.98 23.74 -6.64
CA VAL A 260 -6.81 24.20 -7.75
C VAL A 260 -5.88 24.68 -8.87
N VAL A 261 -5.93 24.01 -10.02
CA VAL A 261 -5.11 24.37 -11.19
C VAL A 261 -6.00 24.99 -12.26
N THR A 262 -5.68 26.22 -12.65
CA THR A 262 -6.34 26.92 -13.76
C THR A 262 -5.37 26.93 -14.95
N SER A 263 -5.77 26.36 -16.09
CA SER A 263 -5.01 26.48 -17.32
C SER A 263 -5.30 27.83 -17.97
N VAL A 264 -4.31 28.71 -18.06
CA VAL A 264 -4.43 30.00 -18.76
C VAL A 264 -3.71 29.89 -20.11
N ILE A 265 -4.40 30.27 -21.18
CA ILE A 265 -3.82 30.40 -22.52
C ILE A 265 -3.25 31.81 -22.62
N SER A 266 -1.93 31.96 -22.61
CA SER A 266 -1.29 33.26 -22.88
C SER A 266 -1.19 33.48 -24.40
N PRO A 267 -1.61 34.64 -24.94
CA PRO A 267 -1.29 35.00 -26.32
C PRO A 267 0.22 35.23 -26.41
N ALA A 268 0.91 34.49 -27.28
CA ALA A 268 2.32 34.75 -27.55
C ALA A 268 2.48 36.18 -28.09
N SER A 269 3.40 36.92 -27.49
CA SER A 269 3.84 38.23 -27.96
C SER A 269 4.29 38.15 -29.43
N LEU A 270 3.60 38.86 -30.31
CA LEU A 270 3.99 39.05 -31.70
C LEU A 270 5.34 39.79 -31.74
N THR A 271 6.44 39.06 -31.91
CA THR A 271 7.71 39.66 -32.32
C THR A 271 7.61 40.00 -33.81
N VAL A 272 7.40 41.28 -34.12
CA VAL A 272 7.54 41.82 -35.47
C VAL A 272 9.03 41.80 -35.82
N GLY A 273 9.42 40.88 -36.72
CA GLY A 273 10.73 40.92 -37.37
C GLY A 273 10.79 42.06 -38.39
N PRO A 274 11.97 42.63 -38.67
CA PRO A 274 12.12 43.70 -39.65
C PRO A 274 12.10 43.10 -41.05
N ASN A 275 10.92 42.84 -41.58
CA ASN A 275 10.59 42.86 -43.01
C ASN A 275 9.10 42.50 -43.15
N GLY A 276 8.31 43.49 -43.53
CA GLY A 276 6.86 43.35 -43.67
C GLY A 276 6.48 42.39 -44.80
N THR A 277 6.01 41.21 -44.45
CA THR A 277 5.05 40.42 -45.23
C THR A 277 4.12 39.67 -44.27
N GLY A 278 2.82 39.93 -44.36
CA GLY A 278 1.80 39.36 -43.46
C GLY A 278 1.48 37.89 -43.76
N PRO A 279 0.82 37.14 -42.84
CA PRO A 279 0.50 35.74 -43.06
C PRO A 279 -0.79 35.55 -43.87
N LEU A 280 -0.73 34.63 -44.83
CA LEU A 280 -1.86 34.13 -45.62
C LEU A 280 -2.75 33.21 -44.78
N VAL A 281 -4.05 33.52 -44.71
CA VAL A 281 -5.08 32.64 -44.13
C VAL A 281 -5.65 31.75 -45.25
N MET A 282 -5.40 30.45 -45.20
CA MET A 282 -6.08 29.45 -46.04
C MET A 282 -7.25 28.86 -45.24
N ALA A 283 -8.47 29.18 -45.67
CA ALA A 283 -9.70 28.61 -45.15
C ALA A 283 -9.94 27.21 -45.74
N GLY A 284 -10.23 26.23 -44.89
CA GLY A 284 -10.66 24.89 -45.28
C GLY A 284 -11.85 24.45 -44.43
N THR A 285 -13.01 24.34 -45.06
CA THR A 285 -14.29 23.86 -44.52
C THR A 285 -14.24 22.36 -44.19
N MET A 286 -14.88 21.93 -43.09
CA MET A 286 -15.28 20.53 -42.91
C MET A 286 -16.70 20.37 -42.35
N ASN A 287 -17.36 19.35 -42.88
CA ASN A 287 -18.74 18.92 -42.67
C ASN A 287 -18.73 17.63 -41.83
N GLY A 288 -19.62 17.52 -40.84
CA GLY A 288 -20.25 16.27 -40.36
C GLY A 288 -19.43 15.08 -39.78
N SER A 289 -19.57 14.90 -38.46
CA SER A 289 -20.00 13.65 -37.75
C SER A 289 -18.99 12.67 -37.09
N THR A 290 -19.29 12.44 -35.80
CA THR A 290 -19.10 11.26 -34.92
C THR A 290 -17.73 10.87 -34.35
N GLY A 291 -17.63 10.98 -33.00
CA GLY A 291 -17.15 9.92 -32.10
C GLY A 291 -15.64 9.77 -31.86
N GLY A 292 -15.14 10.34 -30.76
CA GLY A 292 -13.80 10.07 -30.22
C GLY A 292 -13.23 11.27 -29.47
N GLY A 293 -12.67 11.06 -28.27
CA GLY A 293 -12.22 12.13 -27.35
C GLY A 293 -11.24 13.16 -27.97
N PRO A 294 -11.09 14.36 -27.38
CA PRO A 294 -10.35 15.43 -28.01
C PRO A 294 -8.84 15.20 -27.84
N SER A 295 -8.21 14.59 -28.84
CA SER A 295 -6.78 14.76 -29.07
C SER A 295 -6.59 16.02 -29.91
N ILE A 296 -6.41 17.17 -29.25
CA ILE A 296 -6.05 18.42 -29.93
C ILE A 296 -4.57 18.35 -30.28
N LEU A 297 -4.25 18.10 -31.55
CA LEU A 297 -2.93 18.37 -32.11
C LEU A 297 -2.75 19.88 -32.22
N LEU A 298 -2.07 20.47 -31.24
CA LEU A 298 -1.65 21.88 -31.26
C LEU A 298 -0.44 22.04 -32.20
N ALA A 299 -0.64 22.74 -33.30
CA ALA A 299 0.45 23.30 -34.10
C ALA A 299 1.26 24.29 -33.23
N GLY A 300 2.59 24.25 -33.39
CA GLY A 300 3.55 24.89 -32.49
C GLY A 300 3.30 26.39 -32.26
N GLY A 301 3.35 26.79 -30.98
CA GLY A 301 3.39 28.21 -30.58
C GLY A 301 2.48 28.64 -29.43
N THR A 302 1.81 27.73 -28.71
CA THR A 302 1.03 28.09 -27.50
C THR A 302 1.55 27.33 -26.28
N THR A 303 2.07 28.05 -25.29
CA THR A 303 2.45 27.49 -23.99
C THR A 303 1.22 27.47 -23.08
N LEU A 304 0.74 26.28 -22.73
CA LEU A 304 -0.30 26.11 -21.71
C LEU A 304 0.33 26.42 -20.34
N GLN A 305 0.07 27.61 -19.77
CA GLN A 305 0.59 27.96 -18.45
C GLN A 305 -0.43 27.53 -17.39
N THR A 306 -0.05 26.55 -16.57
CA THR A 306 -0.85 26.12 -15.42
C THR A 306 -0.61 27.08 -14.26
N VAL A 307 -1.62 27.87 -13.90
CA VAL A 307 -1.60 28.75 -12.72
C VAL A 307 -2.26 28.00 -11.56
N VAL A 308 -1.53 27.78 -10.48
CA VAL A 308 -2.09 27.18 -9.26
C VAL A 308 -2.72 28.29 -8.43
N ASN A 309 -4.04 28.22 -8.22
CA ASN A 309 -4.76 29.12 -7.32
C ASN A 309 -4.62 28.59 -5.89
N GLY A 310 -3.51 28.95 -5.23
CA GLY A 310 -3.15 28.42 -3.92
C GLY A 310 -4.01 28.91 -2.75
N TRP A 311 -4.69 30.05 -2.88
CA TRP A 311 -5.53 30.65 -1.82
C TRP A 311 -7.00 30.23 -1.94
N THR A 312 -7.31 28.96 -1.67
CA THR A 312 -8.67 28.42 -1.76
C THR A 312 -9.04 27.59 -0.54
N ARG A 313 -10.21 27.86 0.06
CA ARG A 313 -10.79 27.04 1.14
C ARG A 313 -11.42 25.76 0.55
N GLY A 314 -11.22 24.63 1.19
CA GLY A 314 -11.79 23.34 0.79
C GLY A 314 -11.04 22.67 -0.36
N ALA A 315 -9.81 23.10 -0.67
CA ALA A 315 -8.94 22.52 -1.71
C ALA A 315 -8.33 21.16 -1.30
N TYR A 316 -9.17 20.24 -0.82
CA TYR A 316 -8.81 18.90 -0.42
C TYR A 316 -9.91 17.90 -0.80
N GLN A 317 -9.61 16.61 -0.74
CA GLN A 317 -10.59 15.54 -0.86
C GLN A 317 -10.50 14.61 0.35
N CYS A 318 -11.64 14.29 0.96
CA CYS A 318 -11.73 13.26 2.00
C CYS A 318 -11.92 11.89 1.33
N ARG A 319 -10.88 11.06 1.31
CA ARG A 319 -10.96 9.67 0.85
C ARG A 319 -11.21 8.73 2.04
N CYS A 320 -11.90 7.62 1.84
CA CYS A 320 -12.03 6.60 2.88
C CYS A 320 -10.65 5.97 3.16
N LYS A 321 -10.39 5.64 4.42
CA LYS A 321 -9.20 4.87 4.83
C LYS A 321 -9.35 3.41 4.39
N ASP A 322 -8.22 2.71 4.31
CA ASP A 322 -8.22 1.25 4.11
C ASP A 322 -9.09 0.56 5.18
N GLY A 323 -9.87 -0.43 4.76
CA GLY A 323 -10.91 -1.06 5.57
C GLY A 323 -12.25 -0.32 5.62
N PHE A 324 -12.38 0.81 4.93
CA PHE A 324 -13.64 1.56 4.78
C PHE A 324 -13.95 1.90 3.32
N TYR A 325 -15.23 2.03 2.98
CA TYR A 325 -15.70 2.42 1.66
C TYR A 325 -16.90 3.38 1.73
N SER A 326 -17.24 4.02 0.61
CA SER A 326 -18.42 4.85 0.46
C SER A 326 -19.16 4.46 -0.82
N PHE A 327 -20.46 4.18 -0.70
CA PHE A 327 -21.30 3.79 -1.85
C PHE A 327 -21.55 4.96 -2.80
N ARG A 328 -21.73 6.17 -2.25
CA ARG A 328 -22.19 7.34 -3.01
C ARG A 328 -21.03 8.10 -3.66
N HIS A 329 -19.85 8.06 -3.05
CA HIS A 329 -18.64 8.73 -3.53
C HIS A 329 -17.40 7.83 -3.38
N PRO A 330 -17.21 6.85 -4.30
CA PRO A 330 -16.09 5.91 -4.24
C PRO A 330 -14.73 6.61 -4.38
N ASP A 331 -14.66 7.69 -5.16
CA ASP A 331 -13.43 8.47 -5.34
C ASP A 331 -13.09 9.41 -4.18
N GLY A 332 -13.99 9.53 -3.19
CA GLY A 332 -13.88 10.45 -2.04
C GLY A 332 -14.72 11.72 -2.17
N PHE A 333 -14.90 12.41 -1.05
CA PHE A 333 -15.75 13.60 -0.94
C PHE A 333 -14.95 14.89 -1.14
N ASN A 334 -15.45 15.80 -1.97
CA ASN A 334 -14.80 17.10 -2.20
C ASN A 334 -14.83 17.95 -0.91
N GLY A 335 -13.68 18.55 -0.56
CA GLY A 335 -13.49 19.33 0.65
C GLY A 335 -14.38 20.56 0.73
N SER A 336 -14.62 21.25 -0.38
CA SER A 336 -15.53 22.41 -0.41
C SER A 336 -16.95 22.05 0.02
N ILE A 337 -17.47 20.91 -0.44
CA ILE A 337 -18.79 20.40 -0.05
C ILE A 337 -18.77 19.93 1.41
N MET A 338 -17.68 19.28 1.83
CA MET A 338 -17.52 18.82 3.22
C MET A 338 -17.52 19.97 4.22
N GLU A 339 -16.92 21.11 3.88
CA GLU A 339 -16.92 22.33 4.70
C GLU A 339 -18.33 22.90 4.87
N VAL A 340 -19.12 22.97 3.79
CA VAL A 340 -20.51 23.44 3.84
C VAL A 340 -21.38 22.49 4.65
N ALA A 341 -21.31 21.18 4.38
CA ALA A 341 -22.09 20.18 5.11
C ALA A 341 -21.77 20.18 6.61
N TYR A 342 -20.49 20.36 6.97
CA TYR A 342 -20.09 20.48 8.37
C TYR A 342 -20.63 21.74 9.04
N GLN A 343 -20.65 22.86 8.32
CA GLN A 343 -21.20 24.12 8.83
C GLN A 343 -22.70 24.01 9.08
N GLU A 344 -23.47 23.47 8.13
CA GLU A 344 -24.92 23.23 8.33
C GLU A 344 -25.20 22.31 9.52
N TYR A 345 -24.36 21.28 9.71
CA TYR A 345 -24.46 20.40 10.87
C TYR A 345 -24.16 21.13 12.18
N ARG A 346 -23.14 22.00 12.21
CA ARG A 346 -22.80 22.82 13.38
C ARG A 346 -23.91 23.81 13.72
N ASP A 347 -24.54 24.37 12.69
CA ASP A 347 -25.61 25.35 12.82
C ASP A 347 -26.99 24.67 13.07
N ASN A 348 -27.01 23.35 13.27
CA ASN A 348 -28.19 22.50 13.48
C ASN A 348 -29.26 22.58 12.38
N ILE A 349 -28.84 22.88 11.13
CA ILE A 349 -29.73 22.98 9.98
C ILE A 349 -29.96 21.60 9.35
N SER A 350 -28.89 20.80 9.20
CA SER A 350 -28.94 19.52 8.49
C SER A 350 -28.08 18.43 9.13
N THR A 351 -28.51 17.16 9.07
CA THR A 351 -27.74 15.99 9.58
C THR A 351 -26.94 15.29 8.48
N TYR A 352 -26.94 15.83 7.25
CA TYR A 352 -26.31 15.23 6.07
C TYR A 352 -24.84 14.89 6.29
N TYR A 353 -24.08 15.73 7.01
CA TYR A 353 -22.68 15.46 7.36
C TYR A 353 -22.50 14.11 8.07
N LYS A 354 -23.39 13.74 9.00
CA LYS A 354 -23.28 12.48 9.77
C LYS A 354 -23.88 11.27 9.08
N GLU A 355 -24.83 11.46 8.17
CA GLU A 355 -25.57 10.34 7.55
C GLU A 355 -25.08 10.01 6.14
N VAL A 356 -24.63 11.03 5.38
CA VAL A 356 -24.28 10.90 3.96
C VAL A 356 -22.78 10.96 3.72
N PHE A 357 -22.08 11.84 4.44
CA PHE A 357 -20.64 12.03 4.29
C PHE A 357 -19.84 11.09 5.18
N VAL A 358 -20.20 9.80 5.20
CA VAL A 358 -19.57 8.78 6.03
C VAL A 358 -18.99 7.64 5.20
N CYS A 359 -17.87 7.09 5.66
CA CYS A 359 -17.35 5.84 5.16
C CYS A 359 -17.76 4.69 6.09
N VAL A 360 -18.26 3.61 5.50
CA VAL A 360 -18.69 2.39 6.18
C VAL A 360 -17.56 1.37 6.19
N ARG A 361 -17.54 0.49 7.19
CA ARG A 361 -16.50 -0.56 7.29
C ARG A 361 -16.71 -1.64 6.22
N CYS A 362 -15.61 -2.12 5.68
CA CYS A 362 -15.59 -3.28 4.80
C CYS A 362 -16.08 -4.54 5.52
N ALA A 363 -16.50 -5.54 4.74
CA ALA A 363 -16.76 -6.88 5.25
C ALA A 363 -15.51 -7.45 5.95
N PRO A 364 -15.69 -8.31 6.98
CA PRO A 364 -14.56 -8.92 7.68
C PRO A 364 -13.66 -9.68 6.71
N GLY A 365 -12.35 -9.48 6.84
CA GLY A 365 -11.33 -10.12 6.01
C GLY A 365 -10.83 -9.30 4.82
N CYS A 366 -11.48 -8.17 4.48
CA CYS A 366 -10.99 -7.25 3.43
C CYS A 366 -9.98 -6.24 3.98
N ALA A 367 -8.88 -6.00 3.26
CA ALA A 367 -7.98 -4.86 3.52
C ALA A 367 -8.49 -3.57 2.85
N THR A 368 -8.99 -3.67 1.63
CA THR A 368 -9.65 -2.59 0.88
C THR A 368 -10.92 -3.14 0.27
N CYS A 369 -11.95 -2.31 0.13
CA CYS A 369 -13.19 -2.70 -0.53
C CYS A 369 -13.83 -1.49 -1.22
N THR A 370 -14.59 -1.77 -2.28
CA THR A 370 -15.37 -0.77 -3.03
C THR A 370 -16.86 -0.85 -2.70
N GLY A 371 -17.31 -1.92 -2.04
CA GLY A 371 -18.71 -2.21 -1.78
C GLY A 371 -18.93 -3.15 -0.59
N PRO A 372 -20.20 -3.56 -0.35
CA PRO A 372 -20.58 -4.49 0.72
C PRO A 372 -20.24 -5.96 0.42
N GLU A 373 -19.48 -6.22 -0.65
CA GLU A 373 -19.16 -7.58 -1.09
C GLU A 373 -18.32 -8.31 -0.03
N PRO A 374 -18.66 -9.57 0.29
CA PRO A 374 -17.89 -10.34 1.26
C PRO A 374 -16.53 -10.69 0.66
N CYS A 375 -15.45 -10.52 1.43
CA CYS A 375 -14.13 -11.02 1.02
C CYS A 375 -13.84 -12.44 1.52
N LEU A 376 -14.65 -12.96 2.46
CA LEU A 376 -14.49 -14.31 2.98
C LEU A 376 -15.48 -15.26 2.32
N ALA A 377 -15.01 -16.42 1.87
CA ALA A 377 -15.87 -17.46 1.33
C ALA A 377 -16.86 -17.95 2.41
N THR A 378 -18.13 -18.09 2.04
CA THR A 378 -19.16 -18.58 2.97
C THR A 378 -19.06 -20.10 3.11
N TYR A 379 -18.92 -20.58 4.35
CA TYR A 379 -18.89 -22.02 4.63
C TYR A 379 -20.31 -22.56 4.73
N ASN A 380 -20.55 -23.76 4.19
CA ASN A 380 -21.79 -24.50 4.45
C ASN A 380 -21.73 -25.11 5.85
N TRP A 381 -22.16 -24.33 6.84
CA TRP A 381 -22.11 -24.70 8.26
C TRP A 381 -22.92 -25.97 8.57
N ALA A 382 -24.01 -26.22 7.83
CA ALA A 382 -24.82 -27.42 8.01
C ALA A 382 -24.02 -28.69 7.68
N PHE A 383 -23.35 -28.72 6.52
CA PHE A 383 -22.55 -29.87 6.10
C PHE A 383 -21.36 -30.15 7.03
N ARG A 384 -20.68 -29.12 7.53
CA ARG A 384 -19.57 -29.31 8.47
C ARG A 384 -20.04 -29.83 9.83
N THR A 385 -21.16 -29.30 10.32
CA THR A 385 -21.72 -29.69 11.62
C THR A 385 -22.21 -31.14 11.62
N THR A 386 -22.78 -31.62 10.52
CA THR A 386 -23.21 -33.03 10.40
C THR A 386 -22.02 -33.99 10.45
N LEU A 387 -20.94 -33.71 9.72
CA LEU A 387 -19.72 -34.51 9.73
C LEU A 387 -19.06 -34.54 11.12
N LEU A 388 -18.97 -33.39 11.80
CA LEU A 388 -18.46 -33.31 13.16
C LEU A 388 -19.28 -34.18 14.12
N THR A 389 -20.60 -34.06 14.06
CA THR A 389 -21.52 -34.79 14.95
C THR A 389 -21.35 -36.29 14.76
N PHE A 390 -21.26 -36.76 13.52
CA PHE A 390 -21.02 -38.17 13.21
C PHE A 390 -19.67 -38.65 13.76
N SER A 391 -18.59 -37.86 13.57
CA SER A 391 -17.25 -38.24 14.05
C SER A 391 -17.16 -38.31 15.58
N VAL A 392 -17.73 -37.32 16.28
CA VAL A 392 -17.75 -37.29 17.76
C VAL A 392 -18.59 -38.44 18.32
N MET A 393 -19.71 -38.77 17.68
CA MET A 393 -20.52 -39.93 18.07
C MET A 393 -19.72 -41.24 17.91
N CYS A 394 -18.99 -41.42 16.81
CA CYS A 394 -18.10 -42.56 16.61
C CYS A 394 -16.97 -42.61 17.65
N ALA A 395 -16.35 -41.48 17.98
CA ALA A 395 -15.32 -41.41 19.03
C ALA A 395 -15.86 -41.76 20.42
N GLY A 396 -17.06 -41.28 20.76
CA GLY A 396 -17.73 -41.64 22.01
C GLY A 396 -18.04 -43.14 22.06
N PHE A 397 -18.53 -43.70 20.95
CA PHE A 397 -18.83 -45.13 20.85
C PHE A 397 -17.58 -46.01 21.02
N THR A 398 -16.43 -45.65 20.42
CA THR A 398 -15.19 -46.42 20.61
C THR A 398 -14.67 -46.37 22.05
N VAL A 399 -14.84 -45.25 22.75
CA VAL A 399 -14.50 -45.14 24.18
C VAL A 399 -15.42 -46.01 25.04
N VAL A 400 -16.73 -46.02 24.76
CA VAL A 400 -17.68 -46.91 25.46
C VAL A 400 -17.31 -48.38 25.24
N LEU A 401 -16.97 -48.78 24.01
CA LEU A 401 -16.49 -50.12 23.71
C LEU A 401 -15.20 -50.45 24.47
N ALA A 402 -14.25 -49.50 24.57
CA ALA A 402 -13.01 -49.72 25.31
C ALA A 402 -13.27 -49.96 26.81
N LEU A 403 -14.18 -49.19 27.42
CA LEU A 403 -14.60 -49.39 28.81
C LEU A 403 -15.31 -50.73 29.01
N TYR A 404 -16.22 -51.09 28.11
CA TYR A 404 -16.91 -52.38 28.12
C TYR A 404 -15.92 -53.55 28.04
N MET A 405 -14.94 -53.47 27.14
CA MET A 405 -13.88 -54.47 27.00
C MET A 405 -12.99 -54.56 28.23
N TYR A 406 -12.66 -53.42 28.85
CA TYR A 406 -11.88 -53.39 30.09
C TYR A 406 -12.62 -54.09 31.23
N GLN A 407 -13.92 -53.83 31.39
CA GLN A 407 -14.76 -54.45 32.42
C GLN A 407 -14.88 -55.96 32.21
N HIS A 408 -15.11 -56.40 30.97
CA HIS A 408 -15.33 -57.82 30.63
C HIS A 408 -14.04 -58.58 30.23
N ARG A 409 -12.85 -58.03 30.49
CA ARG A 409 -11.55 -58.63 30.12
C ARG A 409 -11.29 -60.05 30.62
N LYS A 410 -12.02 -60.49 31.66
CA LYS A 410 -11.89 -61.83 32.25
C LYS A 410 -12.67 -62.92 31.49
N VAL A 411 -13.60 -62.54 30.62
CA VAL A 411 -14.38 -63.48 29.80
C VAL A 411 -13.45 -64.22 28.84
N LYS A 412 -13.67 -65.53 28.66
CA LYS A 412 -12.78 -66.41 27.88
C LYS A 412 -12.48 -65.86 26.48
N VAL A 413 -13.50 -65.33 25.78
CA VAL A 413 -13.35 -64.74 24.44
C VAL A 413 -12.37 -63.56 24.43
N PHE A 414 -12.59 -62.56 25.30
CA PHE A 414 -11.72 -61.39 25.39
C PHE A 414 -10.31 -61.72 25.90
N LYS A 415 -10.19 -62.69 26.82
CA LYS A 415 -8.91 -63.13 27.37
C LYS A 415 -8.02 -63.77 26.29
N VAL A 416 -8.60 -64.53 25.36
CA VAL A 416 -7.87 -65.13 24.22
C VAL A 416 -7.47 -64.08 23.20
N ALA A 417 -8.34 -63.11 22.94
CA ALA A 417 -8.13 -62.07 21.93
C ALA A 417 -7.12 -60.97 22.34
N SER A 418 -6.46 -61.09 23.49
CA SER A 418 -5.45 -60.14 24.00
C SER A 418 -6.03 -58.72 24.24
N PRO A 419 -6.71 -58.49 25.38
CA PRO A 419 -7.56 -57.31 25.60
C PRO A 419 -6.79 -55.97 25.61
N ILE A 420 -5.49 -55.99 25.92
CA ILE A 420 -4.62 -54.81 25.92
C ILE A 420 -4.50 -54.24 24.50
N PHE A 421 -4.19 -55.07 23.51
CA PHE A 421 -4.03 -54.64 22.12
C PHE A 421 -5.34 -54.11 21.54
N LEU A 422 -6.46 -54.76 21.83
CA LEU A 422 -7.78 -54.30 21.39
C LEU A 422 -8.16 -52.95 22.00
N THR A 423 -7.81 -52.71 23.28
CA THR A 423 -8.03 -51.41 23.93
C THR A 423 -7.18 -50.31 23.28
N ILE A 424 -5.90 -50.59 22.97
CA ILE A 424 -5.02 -49.67 22.28
C ILE A 424 -5.55 -49.34 20.87
N THR A 425 -6.04 -50.33 20.13
CA THR A 425 -6.68 -50.12 18.83
C THR A 425 -7.90 -49.20 18.93
N LEU A 426 -8.78 -49.42 19.91
CA LEU A 426 -9.96 -48.56 20.11
C LEU A 426 -9.59 -47.13 20.49
N LEU A 427 -8.56 -46.94 21.32
CA LEU A 427 -8.04 -45.61 21.66
C LEU A 427 -7.42 -44.93 20.43
N GLY A 428 -6.68 -45.66 19.60
CA GLY A 428 -6.16 -45.15 18.32
C GLY A 428 -7.28 -44.70 17.38
N CYS A 429 -8.36 -45.48 17.25
CA CYS A 429 -9.54 -45.09 16.48
C CYS A 429 -10.21 -43.83 17.04
N ALA A 430 -10.34 -43.72 18.37
CA ALA A 430 -10.85 -42.50 19.01
C ALA A 430 -9.99 -41.28 18.66
N PHE A 431 -8.66 -41.39 18.75
CA PHE A 431 -7.74 -40.31 18.37
C PHE A 431 -7.86 -39.91 16.90
N MET A 432 -8.03 -40.87 15.97
CA MET A 432 -8.27 -40.54 14.56
C MET A 432 -9.58 -39.76 14.38
N TYR A 433 -10.67 -40.17 15.02
CA TYR A 433 -11.96 -39.47 14.92
C TYR A 433 -11.93 -38.04 15.50
N LEU A 434 -11.01 -37.75 16.44
CA LEU A 434 -10.82 -36.39 16.98
C LEU A 434 -10.23 -35.41 15.96
N GLU A 435 -9.71 -35.87 14.82
CA GLU A 435 -9.26 -35.01 13.70
C GLU A 435 -10.36 -34.02 13.27
N MET A 436 -11.60 -34.50 13.13
CA MET A 436 -12.73 -33.67 12.72
C MET A 436 -13.13 -32.63 13.78
N ALA A 437 -12.80 -32.86 15.05
CA ALA A 437 -12.98 -31.86 16.10
C ALA A 437 -11.86 -30.80 16.08
N ALA A 438 -10.63 -31.19 15.72
CA ALA A 438 -9.48 -30.30 15.62
C ALA A 438 -9.58 -29.29 14.47
N ILE A 439 -10.32 -29.61 13.40
CA ILE A 439 -10.52 -28.74 12.23
C ILE A 439 -11.68 -27.74 12.36
N PHE A 440 -12.64 -27.99 13.27
CA PHE A 440 -13.81 -27.14 13.48
C PHE A 440 -13.55 -25.76 14.13
N PRO A 441 -12.53 -25.52 15.01
CA PRO A 441 -12.19 -24.16 15.42
C PRO A 441 -11.79 -23.30 14.22
N ILE A 442 -11.78 -21.97 14.41
CA ILE A 442 -11.20 -21.02 13.43
C ILE A 442 -9.83 -21.56 13.03
N LEU A 443 -9.62 -21.76 11.73
CA LEU A 443 -8.40 -22.39 11.23
C LEU A 443 -7.20 -21.52 11.56
N ASP A 444 -6.48 -21.95 12.58
CA ASP A 444 -5.26 -21.34 13.09
C ASP A 444 -4.13 -22.36 13.10
N THR A 445 -2.91 -21.89 13.32
CA THR A 445 -1.70 -22.72 13.32
C THR A 445 -1.80 -23.89 14.29
N TYR A 446 -2.37 -23.67 15.49
CA TYR A 446 -2.57 -24.73 16.49
C TYR A 446 -3.59 -25.79 16.06
N SER A 447 -4.67 -25.38 15.40
CA SER A 447 -5.69 -26.29 14.86
C SER A 447 -5.12 -27.15 13.73
N CYS A 448 -4.28 -26.57 12.88
CA CYS A 448 -3.56 -27.31 11.83
C CYS A 448 -2.59 -28.35 12.42
N ILE A 449 -1.82 -27.96 13.44
CA ILE A 449 -0.92 -28.89 14.16
C ILE A 449 -1.74 -30.04 14.76
N ALA A 450 -2.79 -29.73 15.53
CA ALA A 450 -3.60 -30.73 16.19
C ALA A 450 -4.21 -31.75 15.21
N THR A 451 -4.77 -31.26 14.09
CA THR A 451 -5.38 -32.10 13.05
C THR A 451 -4.40 -33.13 12.49
N LYS A 452 -3.20 -32.68 12.11
CA LYS A 452 -2.15 -33.55 11.57
C LYS A 452 -1.68 -34.58 12.61
N TRP A 453 -1.47 -34.14 13.84
CA TRP A 453 -1.09 -35.03 14.95
C TRP A 453 -2.13 -36.10 15.23
N THR A 454 -3.40 -35.71 15.37
CA THR A 454 -4.50 -36.66 15.68
C THR A 454 -4.66 -37.72 14.59
N ARG A 455 -4.54 -37.31 13.32
CA ARG A 455 -4.64 -38.22 12.17
C ARG A 455 -3.51 -39.26 12.16
N HIS A 456 -2.27 -38.79 12.14
CA HIS A 456 -1.10 -39.66 11.95
C HIS A 456 -0.75 -40.47 13.19
N MET A 457 -0.89 -39.90 14.40
CA MET A 457 -0.72 -40.66 15.63
C MET A 457 -1.84 -41.70 15.81
N GLY A 458 -3.09 -41.33 15.53
CA GLY A 458 -4.21 -42.26 15.59
C GLY A 458 -4.04 -43.43 14.62
N PHE A 459 -3.60 -43.15 13.38
CA PHE A 459 -3.25 -44.17 12.39
C PHE A 459 -2.14 -45.10 12.92
N CYS A 460 -1.03 -44.53 13.36
CA CYS A 460 0.13 -45.29 13.84
C CYS A 460 -0.24 -46.18 15.03
N VAL A 461 -0.97 -45.67 16.02
CA VAL A 461 -1.41 -46.45 17.21
C VAL A 461 -2.33 -47.60 16.81
N THR A 462 -3.33 -47.34 15.97
CA THR A 462 -4.34 -48.32 15.57
C THR A 462 -3.71 -49.47 14.79
N TYR A 463 -2.96 -49.14 13.74
CA TYR A 463 -2.44 -50.16 12.83
C TYR A 463 -1.20 -50.85 13.40
N THR A 464 -0.36 -50.18 14.18
CA THR A 464 0.74 -50.88 14.86
C THR A 464 0.20 -51.93 15.84
N ALA A 465 -0.85 -51.63 16.60
CA ALA A 465 -1.46 -52.61 17.50
C ALA A 465 -2.05 -53.82 16.73
N LEU A 466 -2.75 -53.58 15.62
CA LEU A 466 -3.33 -54.64 14.78
C LEU A 466 -2.26 -55.50 14.08
N LEU A 467 -1.22 -54.87 13.53
CA LEU A 467 -0.16 -55.56 12.80
C LEU A 467 0.75 -56.34 13.73
N MET A 468 1.09 -55.81 14.92
CA MET A 468 1.89 -56.56 15.90
C MET A 468 1.15 -57.80 16.40
N LYS A 469 -0.17 -57.70 16.61
CA LYS A 469 -1.01 -58.85 16.96
C LYS A 469 -1.03 -59.89 15.84
N THR A 470 -1.16 -59.47 14.58
CA THR A 470 -1.15 -60.38 13.42
C THR A 470 0.23 -60.99 13.18
N TRP A 471 1.29 -60.22 13.41
CA TRP A 471 2.68 -60.65 13.27
C TRP A 471 3.03 -61.77 14.26
N ARG A 472 2.55 -61.68 15.51
CA ARG A 472 2.65 -62.77 16.49
C ARG A 472 2.12 -64.09 15.93
N VAL A 473 0.95 -64.07 15.29
CA VAL A 473 0.35 -65.29 14.69
C VAL A 473 1.20 -65.81 13.54
N SER A 474 1.75 -64.91 12.71
CA SER A 474 2.65 -65.29 11.61
C SER A 474 3.94 -65.99 12.08
N LEU A 475 4.49 -65.56 13.22
CA LEU A 475 5.68 -66.17 13.82
C LEU A 475 5.37 -67.56 14.37
N THR A 476 4.24 -67.74 15.05
CA THR A 476 3.84 -69.04 15.60
C THR A 476 3.60 -70.08 14.49
N TYR A 477 3.08 -69.67 13.32
CA TYR A 477 2.82 -70.57 12.18
C TYR A 477 4.09 -70.94 11.38
N ARG A 478 5.15 -70.12 11.42
CA ARG A 478 6.40 -70.34 10.66
C ARG A 478 7.29 -71.44 11.24
N VAL A 479 7.18 -71.73 12.54
CA VAL A 479 8.01 -72.76 13.21
C VAL A 479 7.29 -74.12 13.12
N LYS A 480 7.66 -74.96 12.14
CA LYS A 480 7.10 -76.33 11.98
C LYS A 480 7.56 -77.34 13.05
N SER A 481 8.39 -76.94 14.02
CA SER A 481 8.99 -77.83 15.02
C SER A 481 8.45 -77.55 16.43
N ALA A 482 8.30 -78.61 17.23
CA ALA A 482 7.47 -78.76 18.42
C ALA A 482 7.76 -77.85 19.63
N HIS A 483 8.60 -76.82 19.50
CA HIS A 483 8.81 -75.82 20.55
C HIS A 483 8.14 -74.50 20.17
N GLN A 484 6.85 -74.37 20.52
CA GLN A 484 6.10 -73.12 20.33
C GLN A 484 6.74 -72.00 21.16
N VAL A 485 7.35 -71.02 20.49
CA VAL A 485 7.86 -69.81 21.15
C VAL A 485 6.67 -69.06 21.74
N LYS A 486 6.51 -69.11 23.07
CA LYS A 486 5.47 -68.36 23.80
C LYS A 486 5.92 -66.91 23.96
N LEU A 487 5.75 -66.10 22.90
CA LEU A 487 5.93 -64.65 23.02
C LEU A 487 4.91 -64.09 24.01
N THR A 488 5.40 -63.32 24.99
CA THR A 488 4.58 -62.68 26.02
C THR A 488 4.06 -61.32 25.53
N ASP A 489 2.83 -60.93 25.89
CA ASP A 489 2.22 -59.64 25.49
C ASP A 489 3.08 -58.42 25.85
N LYS A 490 3.83 -58.49 26.97
CA LYS A 490 4.79 -57.45 27.38
C LYS A 490 5.93 -57.26 26.37
N GLN A 491 6.46 -58.36 25.83
CA GLN A 491 7.52 -58.30 24.81
C GLN A 491 6.96 -57.69 23.52
N LEU A 492 5.73 -58.06 23.15
CA LEU A 492 5.08 -57.50 21.97
C LEU A 492 4.80 -55.99 22.12
N LEU A 493 4.39 -55.56 23.31
CA LEU A 493 4.23 -54.14 23.63
C LEU A 493 5.57 -53.39 23.56
N GLN A 494 6.67 -53.99 24.03
CA GLN A 494 8.01 -53.41 23.94
C GLN A 494 8.45 -53.17 22.48
N TRP A 495 8.04 -54.02 21.53
CA TRP A 495 8.31 -53.81 20.10
C TRP A 495 7.44 -52.72 19.46
N MET A 496 6.28 -52.42 20.02
CA MET A 496 5.39 -51.34 19.54
C MET A 496 5.91 -49.95 19.93
N VAL A 497 6.50 -49.83 21.12
CA VAL A 497 7.06 -48.56 21.64
C VAL A 497 8.05 -47.87 20.71
N PRO A 498 9.08 -48.53 20.13
CA PRO A 498 10.02 -47.85 19.23
C PRO A 498 9.35 -47.30 17.97
N ILE A 499 8.35 -48.00 17.42
CA ILE A 499 7.61 -47.53 16.23
C ILE A 499 6.85 -46.23 16.56
N LEU A 500 6.13 -46.22 17.68
CA LEU A 500 5.40 -45.03 18.14
C LEU A 500 6.34 -43.87 18.51
N LEU A 501 7.50 -44.19 19.07
CA LEU A 501 8.52 -43.20 19.43
C LEU A 501 9.12 -42.52 18.20
N VAL A 502 9.42 -43.29 17.14
CA VAL A 502 9.86 -42.73 15.86
C VAL A 502 8.81 -41.78 15.28
N MET A 503 7.53 -42.17 15.30
CA MET A 503 6.45 -41.30 14.82
C MET A 503 6.32 -40.01 15.64
N PHE A 504 6.39 -40.11 16.97
CA PHE A 504 6.32 -38.95 17.87
C PHE A 504 7.49 -37.97 17.63
N ILE A 505 8.71 -38.49 17.49
CA ILE A 505 9.90 -37.66 17.20
C ILE A 505 9.77 -37.00 15.82
N TYR A 506 9.28 -37.73 14.82
CA TYR A 506 9.07 -37.19 13.47
C TYR A 506 8.07 -36.01 13.50
N LEU A 507 6.89 -36.22 14.09
CA LEU A 507 5.87 -35.17 14.20
C LEU A 507 6.35 -33.99 15.07
N GLY A 508 7.08 -34.28 16.15
CA GLY A 508 7.71 -33.25 16.98
C GLY A 508 8.72 -32.41 16.20
N THR A 509 9.64 -33.06 15.49
CA THR A 509 10.65 -32.39 14.65
C THR A 509 9.98 -31.56 13.55
N TRP A 510 8.93 -32.08 12.93
CA TRP A 510 8.16 -31.33 11.93
C TRP A 510 7.51 -30.08 12.54
N THR A 511 6.84 -30.18 13.69
CA THR A 511 6.23 -29.00 14.34
C THR A 511 7.25 -27.95 14.76
N LEU A 512 8.47 -28.36 15.13
CA LEU A 512 9.54 -27.45 15.54
C LEU A 512 10.25 -26.80 14.35
N SER A 513 10.45 -27.55 13.26
CA SER A 513 11.20 -27.08 12.10
C SER A 513 10.35 -26.29 11.11
N ALA A 514 9.13 -26.75 10.83
CA ALA A 514 8.24 -26.19 9.82
C ALA A 514 6.77 -26.36 10.25
N PRO A 515 6.28 -25.55 11.20
CA PRO A 515 4.92 -25.68 11.71
C PRO A 515 3.89 -25.44 10.57
N PRO A 516 2.85 -26.28 10.45
CA PRO A 516 1.81 -26.10 9.45
C PRO A 516 0.97 -24.86 9.79
N THR A 517 1.06 -23.83 8.97
CA THR A 517 0.30 -22.58 9.13
C THR A 517 -0.96 -22.58 8.26
N ALA A 518 -1.93 -21.73 8.61
CA ALA A 518 -3.14 -21.53 7.82
C ALA A 518 -2.88 -20.51 6.69
N GLU A 519 -2.74 -21.01 5.47
CA GLU A 519 -2.51 -20.19 4.28
C GLU A 519 -3.83 -19.66 3.70
N ARG A 520 -3.76 -18.45 3.14
CA ARG A 520 -4.89 -17.80 2.47
C ARG A 520 -4.89 -18.19 1.01
N ILE A 521 -5.98 -18.80 0.56
CA ILE A 521 -6.21 -19.18 -0.83
C ILE A 521 -7.42 -18.39 -1.32
N GLU A 522 -7.35 -17.91 -2.56
CA GLU A 522 -8.42 -17.18 -3.23
C GLU A 522 -9.20 -18.13 -4.15
N ASP A 523 -10.52 -18.07 -4.07
CA ASP A 523 -11.42 -18.76 -5.00
C ASP A 523 -11.47 -18.02 -6.36
N GLN A 524 -12.07 -18.64 -7.37
CA GLN A 524 -12.31 -18.09 -8.71
C GLN A 524 -13.05 -16.73 -8.71
N TYR A 525 -13.80 -16.44 -7.63
CA TYR A 525 -14.52 -15.18 -7.43
C TYR A 525 -13.74 -14.16 -6.58
N GLY A 526 -12.47 -14.42 -6.27
CA GLY A 526 -11.64 -13.56 -5.40
C GLY A 526 -11.98 -13.67 -3.91
N LEU A 527 -12.77 -14.67 -3.51
CA LEU A 527 -13.13 -14.93 -2.12
C LEU A 527 -12.00 -15.66 -1.39
N ILE A 528 -11.62 -15.17 -0.23
CA ILE A 528 -10.52 -15.71 0.56
C ILE A 528 -11.03 -16.81 1.49
N PHE A 529 -10.36 -17.96 1.49
CA PHE A 529 -10.53 -19.03 2.48
C PHE A 529 -9.18 -19.46 3.04
N LYS A 530 -9.19 -20.07 4.24
CA LYS A 530 -7.98 -20.59 4.87
C LYS A 530 -7.90 -22.11 4.74
N GLN A 531 -6.70 -22.62 4.44
CA GLN A 531 -6.37 -24.05 4.42
C GLN A 531 -5.02 -24.28 5.11
N CYS A 532 -4.80 -25.44 5.73
CA CYS A 532 -3.49 -25.77 6.29
C CYS A 532 -2.47 -26.00 5.18
N SER A 533 -1.29 -25.41 5.32
CA SER A 533 -0.14 -25.64 4.45
C SER A 533 0.13 -27.14 4.27
N TYR A 534 0.43 -27.54 3.03
CA TYR A 534 0.81 -28.90 2.66
C TYR A 534 2.23 -28.90 2.08
N ASN A 535 3.17 -29.56 2.74
CA ASN A 535 4.59 -29.48 2.40
C ASN A 535 5.21 -30.86 2.12
N TRP A 536 6.54 -30.92 1.93
CA TRP A 536 7.26 -32.19 1.70
C TRP A 536 7.28 -33.12 2.91
N TRP A 537 7.12 -32.61 4.15
CA TRP A 537 6.96 -33.45 5.34
C TRP A 537 5.67 -34.26 5.26
N ASP A 538 4.57 -33.65 4.82
CA ASP A 538 3.31 -34.36 4.60
C ASP A 538 3.44 -35.49 3.56
N HIS A 539 4.15 -35.23 2.46
CA HIS A 539 4.41 -36.26 1.44
C HIS A 539 5.25 -37.41 1.98
N SER A 540 6.32 -37.10 2.72
CA SER A 540 7.18 -38.11 3.34
C SER A 540 6.41 -38.98 4.33
N LEU A 541 5.47 -38.39 5.07
CA LEU A 541 4.65 -39.09 6.04
C LEU A 541 3.64 -40.03 5.36
N ALA A 542 2.96 -39.54 4.32
CA ALA A 542 2.05 -40.34 3.49
C ALA A 542 2.75 -41.58 2.88
N ILE A 543 3.94 -41.38 2.29
CA ILE A 543 4.76 -42.49 1.77
C ILE A 543 5.08 -43.51 2.87
N GLY A 544 5.41 -43.04 4.08
CA GLY A 544 5.64 -43.90 5.24
C GLY A 544 4.42 -44.74 5.62
N GLU A 545 3.22 -44.16 5.61
CA GLU A 545 1.96 -44.86 5.89
C GLU A 545 1.66 -45.95 4.85
N VAL A 546 1.87 -45.66 3.56
CA VAL A 546 1.69 -46.63 2.48
C VAL A 546 2.67 -47.80 2.61
N LEU A 547 3.95 -47.53 2.87
CA LEU A 547 4.96 -48.58 3.10
C LEU A 547 4.63 -49.43 4.33
N PHE A 548 4.11 -48.80 5.39
CA PHE A 548 3.68 -49.49 6.61
C PHE A 548 2.50 -50.41 6.36
N LEU A 549 1.50 -49.98 5.58
CA LEU A 549 0.38 -50.83 5.17
C LEU A 549 0.81 -51.95 4.22
N ALA A 550 1.77 -51.70 3.32
CA ALA A 550 2.34 -52.74 2.45
C ALA A 550 3.03 -53.84 3.26
N TRP A 551 3.78 -53.48 4.31
CA TRP A 551 4.31 -54.44 5.28
C TRP A 551 3.17 -55.20 5.97
N GLY A 552 2.11 -54.50 6.37
CA GLY A 552 0.91 -55.11 6.96
C GLY A 552 0.23 -56.14 6.07
N ILE A 553 0.05 -55.82 4.78
CA ILE A 553 -0.47 -56.73 3.76
C ILE A 553 0.38 -58.00 3.67
N ARG A 554 1.72 -57.87 3.69
CA ARG A 554 2.62 -59.02 3.68
C ARG A 554 2.46 -59.90 4.92
N VAL A 555 2.25 -59.29 6.10
CA VAL A 555 1.98 -60.03 7.34
C VAL A 555 0.64 -60.76 7.24
N CYS A 556 -0.42 -60.11 6.77
CA CYS A 556 -1.73 -60.73 6.56
C CYS A 556 -1.69 -61.89 5.55
N TYR A 557 -0.95 -61.72 4.46
CA TYR A 557 -0.77 -62.76 3.44
C TYR A 557 -0.17 -64.04 4.03
N ASN A 558 0.82 -63.92 4.92
CA ASN A 558 1.46 -65.07 5.57
C ASN A 558 0.54 -65.82 6.54
N VAL A 559 -0.50 -65.15 7.07
CA VAL A 559 -1.43 -65.70 8.07
C VAL A 559 -2.77 -66.14 7.44
N ARG A 560 -2.97 -65.94 6.12
CA ARG A 560 -4.26 -66.19 5.44
C ARG A 560 -4.84 -67.60 5.62
N ASN A 561 -3.98 -68.60 5.78
CA ASN A 561 -4.35 -70.00 5.95
C ASN A 561 -4.25 -70.48 7.41
N ALA A 562 -3.90 -69.61 8.35
CA ALA A 562 -3.82 -69.98 9.75
C ALA A 562 -5.23 -70.13 10.34
N GLU A 563 -5.49 -71.28 10.96
CA GLU A 563 -6.72 -71.50 11.72
C GLU A 563 -6.66 -70.66 13.00
N SER A 564 -7.43 -69.59 13.04
CA SER A 564 -7.62 -68.76 14.24
C SER A 564 -9.00 -69.02 14.82
N LEU A 565 -9.08 -69.07 16.15
CA LEU A 565 -10.36 -69.18 16.86
C LEU A 565 -11.28 -68.05 16.37
N TYR A 566 -12.51 -68.41 15.97
CA TYR A 566 -13.51 -67.48 15.44
C TYR A 566 -13.14 -66.76 14.13
N ASN A 567 -12.20 -67.28 13.32
CA ASN A 567 -11.76 -66.69 12.04
C ASN A 567 -11.25 -65.24 12.15
N GLU A 568 -10.74 -64.84 13.32
CA GLU A 568 -10.29 -63.48 13.62
C GLU A 568 -9.25 -62.96 12.61
N ALA A 569 -8.28 -63.80 12.22
CA ALA A 569 -7.22 -63.40 11.29
C ALA A 569 -7.74 -63.02 9.89
N LYS A 570 -8.85 -63.63 9.44
CA LYS A 570 -9.48 -63.29 8.16
C LYS A 570 -10.14 -61.91 8.23
N LEU A 571 -10.86 -61.62 9.32
CA LEU A 571 -11.50 -60.33 9.53
C LEU A 571 -10.47 -59.18 9.62
N ILE A 572 -9.36 -59.40 10.32
CA ILE A 572 -8.26 -58.42 10.39
C ILE A 572 -7.66 -58.19 9.00
N SER A 573 -7.49 -59.26 8.21
CA SER A 573 -6.97 -59.15 6.84
C SER A 573 -7.92 -58.36 5.93
N TYR A 574 -9.23 -58.59 6.00
CA TYR A 574 -10.21 -57.81 5.25
C TYR A 574 -10.21 -56.34 5.64
N ALA A 575 -10.09 -56.02 6.94
CA ALA A 575 -9.97 -54.65 7.40
C ALA A 575 -8.72 -53.95 6.85
N ILE A 576 -7.57 -54.63 6.85
CA ILE A 576 -6.29 -54.09 6.34
C ILE A 576 -6.33 -53.89 4.82
N TYR A 577 -6.95 -54.79 4.07
CA TYR A 577 -7.13 -54.60 2.63
C TYR A 577 -8.05 -53.43 2.29
N ASN A 578 -9.17 -53.30 3.01
CA ASN A 578 -10.12 -52.19 2.79
C ASN A 578 -9.47 -50.83 3.08
N ILE A 579 -8.75 -50.69 4.20
CA ILE A 579 -8.08 -49.41 4.50
C ILE A 579 -6.97 -49.10 3.49
N ALA A 580 -6.16 -50.10 3.11
CA ALA A 580 -5.09 -49.88 2.13
C ALA A 580 -5.66 -49.38 0.80
N LEU A 581 -6.80 -49.92 0.37
CA LEU A 581 -7.50 -49.45 -0.82
C LEU A 581 -8.03 -48.02 -0.65
N VAL A 582 -8.67 -47.71 0.48
CA VAL A 582 -9.22 -46.36 0.73
C VAL A 582 -8.12 -45.30 0.84
N ASN A 583 -7.01 -45.58 1.54
CA ASN A 583 -5.91 -44.64 1.67
C ASN A 583 -5.20 -44.38 0.34
N THR A 584 -4.92 -45.43 -0.44
CA THR A 584 -4.28 -45.27 -1.76
C THR A 584 -5.17 -44.51 -2.74
N THR A 585 -6.47 -44.80 -2.77
CA THR A 585 -7.42 -44.04 -3.60
C THR A 585 -7.54 -42.59 -3.17
N MET A 586 -7.53 -42.30 -1.87
CA MET A 586 -7.57 -40.92 -1.36
C MET A 586 -6.32 -40.12 -1.73
N GLU A 587 -5.13 -40.70 -1.67
CA GLU A 587 -3.89 -40.04 -2.11
C GLU A 587 -3.90 -39.72 -3.61
N GLU A 588 -4.37 -40.65 -4.43
CA GLU A 588 -4.50 -40.42 -5.88
C GLU A 588 -5.52 -39.31 -6.18
N ILE A 589 -6.66 -39.27 -5.45
CA ILE A 589 -7.64 -38.19 -5.58
C ILE A 589 -7.03 -36.84 -5.17
N GLN A 590 -6.28 -36.78 -4.08
CA GLN A 590 -5.60 -35.55 -3.64
C GLN A 590 -4.58 -35.05 -4.67
N LYS A 591 -3.82 -35.98 -5.27
CA LYS A 591 -2.87 -35.68 -6.33
C LYS A 591 -3.56 -35.16 -7.60
N LEU A 592 -4.68 -35.76 -7.98
CA LEU A 592 -5.49 -35.30 -9.12
C LEU A 592 -6.11 -33.94 -8.85
N ALA A 593 -6.62 -33.68 -7.64
CA ALA A 593 -7.15 -32.37 -7.25
C ALA A 593 -6.06 -31.28 -7.33
N ALA A 594 -4.84 -31.58 -6.87
CA ALA A 594 -3.70 -30.67 -7.00
C ALA A 594 -3.30 -30.43 -8.47
N GLN A 595 -3.37 -31.46 -9.32
CA GLN A 595 -3.12 -31.31 -10.76
C GLN A 595 -4.19 -30.46 -11.45
N ILE A 596 -5.46 -30.58 -11.07
CA ILE A 596 -6.56 -29.78 -11.64
C ILE A 596 -6.37 -28.29 -11.29
N GLU A 597 -6.00 -27.97 -10.05
CA GLU A 597 -5.69 -26.58 -9.66
C GLU A 597 -4.45 -26.04 -10.40
N PHE A 598 -3.39 -26.83 -10.54
CA PHE A 598 -2.24 -26.46 -11.36
C PHE A 598 -2.62 -26.23 -12.84
N MET A 599 -3.48 -27.08 -13.41
CA MET A 599 -3.93 -26.96 -14.79
C MET A 599 -4.83 -25.73 -14.99
N LYS A 600 -5.66 -25.35 -14.00
CA LYS A 600 -6.42 -24.10 -14.00
C LYS A 600 -5.50 -22.88 -13.97
N ILE A 601 -4.48 -22.87 -13.11
CA ILE A 601 -3.50 -21.78 -13.03
C ILE A 601 -2.77 -21.62 -14.38
N VAL A 602 -2.30 -22.73 -14.96
CA VAL A 602 -1.62 -22.72 -16.27
C VAL A 602 -2.56 -22.30 -17.40
N HIS A 603 -3.83 -22.72 -17.38
CA HIS A 603 -4.82 -22.29 -18.37
C HIS A 603 -5.15 -20.79 -18.24
N MET A 604 -5.18 -20.27 -17.01
CA MET A 604 -5.43 -18.85 -16.72
C MET A 604 -4.22 -17.98 -17.12
N GLU A 605 -2.98 -18.46 -16.95
CA GLU A 605 -1.78 -17.83 -17.50
C GLU A 605 -1.72 -17.89 -19.03
N MET A 606 -2.07 -19.03 -19.66
CA MET A 606 -2.05 -19.19 -21.12
C MET A 606 -3.09 -18.35 -21.86
N ASN A 607 -4.22 -18.03 -21.23
CA ASN A 607 -5.28 -17.20 -21.81
C ASN A 607 -5.12 -15.69 -21.52
N ASN A 608 -4.13 -15.29 -20.71
CA ASN A 608 -3.90 -13.89 -20.41
C ASN A 608 -3.11 -13.21 -21.54
N ARG A 609 -3.82 -12.48 -22.41
CA ARG A 609 -3.28 -11.83 -23.63
C ARG A 609 -2.15 -10.83 -23.37
N HIS A 610 -1.91 -10.45 -22.11
CA HIS A 610 -0.88 -9.52 -21.68
C HIS A 610 0.43 -10.17 -21.22
N LEU A 611 0.47 -11.50 -21.02
CA LEU A 611 1.68 -12.22 -20.65
C LEU A 611 2.28 -12.88 -21.90
N LYS A 612 3.30 -12.25 -22.50
CA LYS A 612 4.11 -12.94 -23.53
C LYS A 612 5.01 -13.97 -22.84
N PRO A 613 4.94 -15.27 -23.20
CA PRO A 613 5.84 -16.26 -22.64
C PRO A 613 7.29 -15.90 -23.00
N LYS A 614 8.17 -15.84 -21.98
CA LYS A 614 9.61 -15.68 -22.20
C LYS A 614 10.16 -16.95 -22.88
N PRO A 615 10.90 -16.85 -23.99
CA PRO A 615 11.53 -18.02 -24.58
C PRO A 615 12.58 -18.59 -23.62
N GLY A 616 12.39 -19.84 -23.18
CA GLY A 616 13.30 -20.57 -22.28
C GLY A 616 12.76 -20.91 -20.88
N GLY A 617 11.51 -20.60 -20.56
CA GLY A 617 10.87 -21.03 -19.30
C GLY A 617 10.35 -22.47 -19.35
N TYR A 618 10.12 -23.07 -18.16
CA TYR A 618 9.65 -24.45 -17.94
C TYR A 618 8.41 -24.89 -18.75
N PHE A 619 7.68 -23.96 -19.37
CA PHE A 619 6.46 -24.21 -20.15
C PHE A 619 6.64 -24.22 -21.67
N THR A 620 7.87 -24.14 -22.20
CA THR A 620 8.07 -24.35 -23.65
C THR A 620 7.98 -25.83 -24.00
N MET A 621 6.79 -26.28 -24.46
CA MET A 621 6.66 -27.57 -25.14
C MET A 621 7.52 -27.55 -26.43
N LYS A 622 8.64 -28.28 -26.43
CA LYS A 622 9.26 -28.75 -27.67
C LYS A 622 8.53 -30.01 -28.10
N SER A 623 7.61 -29.87 -29.06
CA SER A 623 7.08 -31.00 -29.83
C SER A 623 8.16 -31.49 -30.81
N PRO A 624 8.56 -32.78 -30.78
CA PRO A 624 9.53 -33.32 -31.72
C PRO A 624 8.80 -33.65 -33.01
N LEU A 625 8.66 -32.68 -33.91
CA LEU A 625 8.63 -32.86 -35.36
C LEU A 625 8.54 -31.45 -35.96
N GLY A 626 9.66 -30.97 -36.50
CA GLY A 626 9.72 -29.66 -37.14
C GLY A 626 8.91 -29.65 -38.43
N LYS A 627 7.91 -28.76 -38.50
CA LYS A 627 7.42 -28.14 -39.74
C LYS A 627 6.67 -26.84 -39.37
N SER A 628 7.20 -25.73 -39.85
CA SER A 628 6.66 -24.38 -39.68
C SER A 628 5.39 -24.22 -40.54
N PHE A 629 4.27 -23.85 -39.93
CA PHE A 629 3.14 -23.24 -40.63
C PHE A 629 3.14 -21.74 -40.30
N GLY A 630 3.59 -20.92 -41.25
CA GLY A 630 3.38 -19.48 -41.23
C GLY A 630 1.94 -19.19 -41.63
N GLY A 631 1.16 -18.60 -40.72
CA GLY A 631 -0.14 -18.02 -41.01
C GLY A 631 0.00 -16.53 -41.25
N THR A 632 0.06 -16.11 -42.51
CA THR A 632 -0.19 -14.72 -42.94
C THR A 632 -1.66 -14.57 -43.30
N GLY A 633 -2.30 -13.56 -42.73
CA GLY A 633 -3.62 -13.10 -43.17
C GLY A 633 -3.54 -12.33 -44.50
N GLY A 634 -4.63 -12.37 -45.28
CA GLY A 634 -4.79 -11.58 -46.50
C GLY A 634 -5.80 -12.21 -47.45
N GLY A 635 -6.88 -11.47 -47.76
CA GLY A 635 -8.07 -11.98 -48.43
C GLY A 635 -8.04 -12.04 -49.96
N VAL A 636 -9.08 -12.70 -50.48
CA VAL A 636 -9.82 -12.56 -51.75
C VAL A 636 -9.02 -12.22 -53.03
N GLY A 637 -9.04 -13.16 -53.99
CA GLY A 637 -8.69 -12.90 -55.39
C GLY A 637 -8.89 -14.12 -56.30
N SER A 638 -9.78 -13.97 -57.28
CA SER A 638 -10.22 -14.92 -58.32
C SER A 638 -9.11 -15.62 -59.12
N GLY A 639 -9.38 -16.83 -59.63
CA GLY A 639 -8.56 -17.40 -60.72
C GLY A 639 -8.79 -18.89 -61.01
N SER A 640 -9.03 -19.19 -62.29
CA SER A 640 -9.47 -20.46 -62.89
C SER A 640 -8.34 -21.46 -63.20
N GLY A 641 -8.69 -22.74 -63.44
CA GLY A 641 -7.88 -23.74 -64.19
C GLY A 641 -7.28 -24.86 -63.32
N SER A 642 -7.80 -26.09 -63.29
CA SER A 642 -7.85 -27.17 -64.32
C SER A 642 -6.56 -28.01 -64.47
N HIS A 643 -6.71 -29.30 -64.13
CA HIS A 643 -6.09 -30.49 -64.74
C HIS A 643 -4.61 -30.92 -64.47
N ARG A 644 -4.50 -32.11 -63.82
CA ARG A 644 -4.12 -33.43 -64.41
C ARG A 644 -2.71 -34.02 -64.17
N HIS A 645 -2.74 -35.23 -63.59
CA HIS A 645 -1.89 -36.45 -63.69
C HIS A 645 -0.36 -36.42 -63.95
N LYS A 646 0.38 -37.21 -63.16
CA LYS A 646 1.04 -38.54 -63.46
C LYS A 646 2.20 -38.74 -62.45
N HIS A 647 2.31 -39.83 -61.67
CA HIS A 647 2.63 -41.25 -61.94
C HIS A 647 4.14 -41.58 -61.95
N THR A 648 4.49 -42.66 -61.23
CA THR A 648 5.69 -43.54 -61.32
C THR A 648 7.03 -42.96 -60.82
N LYS A 649 7.97 -43.70 -60.21
CA LYS A 649 8.26 -45.14 -60.27
C LYS A 649 9.16 -45.60 -59.08
N GLU A 650 9.20 -46.92 -58.94
CA GLU A 650 10.06 -47.82 -58.15
C GLU A 650 11.57 -47.48 -58.15
N ASP A 651 12.31 -47.85 -57.08
CA ASP A 651 13.27 -48.96 -57.17
C ASP A 651 13.87 -49.45 -55.84
N SER A 652 14.24 -50.73 -55.89
CA SER A 652 14.63 -51.73 -54.90
C SER A 652 16.12 -51.74 -54.44
N VAL A 653 16.35 -52.31 -53.24
CA VAL A 653 17.34 -53.40 -52.91
C VAL A 653 18.78 -53.13 -52.39
N LYS A 654 19.08 -53.82 -51.25
CA LYS A 654 20.37 -54.43 -50.73
C LYS A 654 21.58 -53.54 -50.37
N GLU A 655 22.57 -53.91 -49.55
CA GLU A 655 22.86 -54.84 -48.42
C GLU A 655 24.34 -54.53 -48.02
N HIS A 656 24.78 -54.99 -46.83
CA HIS A 656 26.18 -55.35 -46.45
C HIS A 656 27.20 -54.32 -45.88
N SER A 657 27.50 -54.53 -44.57
CA SER A 657 28.79 -54.86 -43.89
C SER A 657 30.09 -54.01 -43.98
N GLY A 658 30.79 -53.90 -42.83
CA GLY A 658 32.24 -53.64 -42.63
C GLY A 658 32.52 -52.45 -41.69
N VAL A 659 32.92 -52.59 -40.41
CA VAL A 659 34.22 -52.97 -39.77
C VAL A 659 35.39 -52.01 -40.06
N THR A 660 35.86 -51.32 -39.00
CA THR A 660 37.27 -51.07 -38.51
C THR A 660 37.19 -50.04 -37.36
N GLU A 661 37.61 -50.30 -36.12
CA GLU A 661 38.93 -50.54 -35.48
C GLU A 661 39.64 -49.27 -34.95
N ASP A 662 40.23 -49.46 -33.76
CA ASP A 662 41.24 -48.68 -33.01
C ASP A 662 40.83 -47.35 -32.34
N GLY A 663 41.19 -47.07 -31.08
CA GLY A 663 42.00 -47.77 -30.10
C GLY A 663 42.28 -46.88 -28.89
N HIS A 664 42.33 -47.51 -27.70
CA HIS A 664 43.20 -47.31 -26.51
C HIS A 664 43.56 -45.87 -26.04
N SER A 665 43.79 -45.55 -24.77
CA SER A 665 43.95 -46.15 -23.44
C SER A 665 44.42 -44.94 -22.56
N GLY A 666 44.42 -44.89 -21.24
CA GLY A 666 44.14 -45.77 -20.12
C GLY A 666 44.13 -44.90 -18.84
N THR A 667 43.54 -45.41 -17.74
CA THR A 667 44.26 -45.90 -16.54
C THR A 667 44.81 -44.81 -15.60
N ASN A 668 44.74 -44.85 -14.28
CA ASN A 668 44.04 -45.66 -13.26
C ASN A 668 44.46 -45.07 -11.89
N SER A 669 43.66 -45.36 -10.85
CA SER A 669 44.13 -45.67 -9.48
C SER A 669 44.44 -44.56 -8.44
N CYS A 670 43.52 -44.48 -7.47
CA CYS A 670 43.65 -44.71 -6.01
C CYS A 670 44.53 -43.88 -5.04
N TYR A 671 43.90 -43.68 -3.87
CA TYR A 671 44.35 -43.79 -2.46
C TYR A 671 44.72 -42.54 -1.63
N SER A 672 44.18 -42.56 -0.39
CA SER A 672 44.55 -41.82 0.85
C SER A 672 44.06 -40.36 0.92
N GLY A 673 43.41 -39.85 1.97
CA GLY A 673 43.36 -40.21 3.39
C GLY A 673 43.92 -39.05 4.23
N THR A 674 43.20 -38.67 5.32
CA THR A 674 43.52 -37.65 6.38
C THR A 674 43.31 -36.17 6.01
N ALA A 675 43.06 -35.21 6.91
CA ALA A 675 42.37 -35.01 8.20
C ALA A 675 42.75 -33.57 8.64
N ASN A 676 41.89 -32.91 9.43
CA ASN A 676 42.10 -31.62 10.14
C ASN A 676 42.15 -30.33 9.30
N SER A 677 41.80 -29.13 9.77
CA SER A 677 41.05 -28.58 10.91
C SER A 677 41.26 -27.04 10.84
N ILE A 678 40.42 -26.30 11.57
CA ILE A 678 40.60 -24.93 12.10
C ILE A 678 40.13 -23.76 11.22
N GLY A 679 39.19 -23.01 11.81
CA GLY A 679 38.66 -21.71 11.40
C GLY A 679 37.37 -21.42 12.14
#